data_AF-A0A930E5A3-F1
#
_entry.id   AF-A0A930E5A3-F1
#
_cell.length_a   1.000
_cell.length_b   1.000
_cell.length_c   1.000
_cell.angle_alpha   90.00
_cell.angle_beta   90.00
_cell.angle_gamma   90.00
#
_symmetry.space_group_name_H-M   'P 1'
#
loop_
_entity.id
_entity.type
_entity.pdbx_description
1 polymer ?
#
loop_
_entity_poly.entity_id
_entity_poly.type
_entity_poly.pdbx_seq_one_letter_code
_entity_poly.pdbx_strand_id
1 'polypeptide(L)'
;MKKKFTAVVLSISMCLIPISQMQVLNAKTTTQEQKDDISLKFIKGKFGSRDKYEITPKDKLKEIAKIFVENNEYEKKDNKAAVFGKTFFVDLSDNCLYLGQDLKDKEVIKIEFKDKSAVSFRKDGDNFIKIEEKNNKKPSTPNETPDNKEQNDFSLKVIEEKNYENKYSLELKDKIAQIKQIFVNDEEYRKVSSKVAVFGSTYFVDEANKILYLGQKVPDGHIVKFVFNDGTSVSFERKGKEFVKKDNHSAKKYYLRIVGSFEAAIIGQKKYDSISSATGGGVNSNKNSNVKLQIAYTDKEMPADSDFKDAKDVANDLQLEAKIISGDSGMQAKYSKMDNSVKLSGIPSKKGTYKVFVQSKDGKLKSNELDFEVFDSNEVTLEERLVESEFRALKNPETKKEWDMKPWVIKKFGKDKEEVTVPKNLKLWFGSRESGKYSELGYPIDENKPTTQTLVVTGELYLINMKILSSVNIVVKDGGKLNLSDSSLYGKITVENGGTLEVNYDDYHKSFASGSSINGQIILKDGATLQNSVIYSNANYLTDGKNAKHIQNPVVSVQGNATIKGNVFIRGDEAPTGEQYKGQGAMEIAKGKTLTIEKDAKLGLFAGGRYALTSNGGDALKLEGTVTGKGTLIAVGGNGRFSGKGGNGVSGNGTISVDNAYLRGGNSYMSKNEGGKAVLDSITIEKNTKGYTVDGKNSTNSIEDSKLQNETPNWNGYTAPNKDLLDKLSTENAPLIVGEKEKQKLEKDLEKTKKELEKIKEELEKIKQELEKSKQDSEKIKKELEKIKQELEKAKQELEKAKQSGSKKQNEIDELNKRIKELEEKVNSLKAKPEKGKNNNSSDKQNNNNPKIIEFLYGKNQTVTKNDGHKLFFRLDEDVKNFENVYLDGKLVDPSMFTVKSGSTIVEFTNEFKNSLTEGNHNLEFKFKNGYAKTQIHVLNKKEDSKKDKNKVIQTKQKNTKINKGLPKTNISNSSILLAVTSLVGFLYSKKKK
;
A
#
# COMPACT_ATOMS: atom_id res chain seq x y z
N MET A 1 26.81 7.49 -36.97
CA MET A 1 27.35 6.55 -37.98
C MET A 1 28.39 5.64 -37.33
N LYS A 2 28.31 4.32 -37.60
CA LYS A 2 29.22 3.18 -37.29
C LYS A 2 29.44 2.85 -35.79
N LYS A 3 28.80 1.80 -35.24
CA LYS A 3 29.15 0.33 -35.23
C LYS A 3 30.48 0.06 -34.48
N LYS A 4 30.68 -0.98 -33.66
CA LYS A 4 29.94 -2.13 -33.04
C LYS A 4 31.01 -2.84 -32.18
N PHE A 5 30.67 -3.47 -31.05
CA PHE A 5 31.20 -4.79 -30.59
C PHE A 5 30.73 -5.11 -29.17
N THR A 6 30.10 -6.27 -28.96
CA THR A 6 30.09 -6.98 -27.66
C THR A 6 29.84 -8.47 -27.88
N ALA A 7 30.44 -9.30 -27.02
CA ALA A 7 30.62 -10.73 -27.15
C ALA A 7 30.22 -11.48 -25.85
N VAL A 8 30.09 -12.80 -25.98
CA VAL A 8 30.23 -13.91 -24.98
C VAL A 8 29.17 -14.06 -23.87
N VAL A 9 28.62 -15.28 -23.78
CA VAL A 9 28.02 -15.87 -22.55
C VAL A 9 28.63 -17.28 -22.34
N LEU A 10 28.91 -17.57 -21.07
CA LEU A 10 29.67 -18.69 -20.53
C LEU A 10 28.76 -19.65 -19.72
N SER A 11 29.13 -20.92 -19.75
CA SER A 11 28.57 -22.12 -19.10
C SER A 11 28.80 -22.24 -17.59
N ILE A 12 27.93 -22.96 -16.86
CA ILE A 12 28.28 -23.72 -15.62
C ILE A 12 27.50 -25.05 -15.56
N SER A 13 28.19 -26.10 -15.11
CA SER A 13 27.74 -27.49 -14.96
C SER A 13 28.03 -28.01 -13.54
N MET A 14 27.19 -28.95 -13.06
CA MET A 14 27.43 -30.05 -12.08
C MET A 14 27.62 -29.70 -10.58
N CYS A 15 27.21 -30.49 -9.57
CA CYS A 15 26.83 -31.92 -9.47
C CYS A 15 26.23 -32.28 -8.06
N LEU A 16 25.83 -33.57 -7.90
CA LEU A 16 25.80 -34.45 -6.68
C LEU A 16 24.52 -34.46 -5.78
N ILE A 17 23.86 -35.57 -5.34
CA ILE A 17 24.09 -37.05 -5.17
C ILE A 17 22.70 -37.83 -5.09
N PRO A 18 22.53 -39.14 -4.71
CA PRO A 18 22.28 -40.33 -5.57
C PRO A 18 21.01 -41.19 -5.31
N ILE A 19 20.95 -42.28 -6.08
CA ILE A 19 20.05 -43.44 -6.21
C ILE A 19 19.77 -44.25 -4.91
N SER A 20 18.57 -44.82 -4.80
CA SER A 20 18.29 -46.08 -4.08
C SER A 20 17.10 -46.85 -4.67
N GLN A 21 17.43 -47.96 -5.33
CA GLN A 21 16.74 -49.26 -5.43
C GLN A 21 15.32 -49.38 -6.02
N MET A 22 15.31 -49.93 -7.24
CA MET A 22 14.27 -50.79 -7.80
C MET A 22 14.83 -52.23 -7.86
N GLN A 23 14.11 -53.23 -7.34
CA GLN A 23 14.21 -54.62 -7.79
C GLN A 23 12.79 -55.18 -7.90
N VAL A 24 12.29 -55.30 -9.13
CA VAL A 24 12.22 -56.54 -9.95
C VAL A 24 10.94 -57.30 -9.65
N LEU A 25 9.98 -57.23 -10.58
CA LEU A 25 9.33 -58.43 -11.08
C LEU A 25 9.26 -58.39 -12.61
N ASN A 26 9.44 -59.57 -13.17
CA ASN A 26 9.95 -59.87 -14.51
C ASN A 26 9.05 -59.50 -15.69
N ALA A 27 9.75 -59.21 -16.79
CA ALA A 27 9.26 -59.10 -18.14
C ALA A 27 8.69 -60.42 -18.70
N LYS A 28 7.66 -60.32 -19.56
CA LYS A 28 7.77 -60.82 -20.93
C LYS A 28 6.80 -60.13 -21.89
N THR A 29 7.42 -59.72 -22.98
CA THR A 29 7.03 -58.88 -24.10
C THR A 29 5.80 -59.36 -24.86
N THR A 30 4.96 -58.42 -25.30
CA THR A 30 4.31 -58.50 -26.62
C THR A 30 4.28 -57.10 -27.19
N THR A 31 4.97 -56.91 -28.31
CA THR A 31 5.03 -55.67 -29.07
C THR A 31 3.60 -55.28 -29.50
N GLN A 32 3.10 -54.15 -29.02
CA GLN A 32 1.93 -53.48 -29.59
C GLN A 32 2.33 -52.08 -30.01
N GLU A 33 2.01 -51.75 -31.27
CA GLU A 33 2.19 -50.44 -31.88
C GLU A 33 1.69 -49.33 -30.96
N GLN A 34 2.57 -48.35 -30.74
CA GLN A 34 2.31 -47.15 -29.96
C GLN A 34 1.24 -46.32 -30.71
N LYS A 35 -0.01 -46.40 -30.26
CA LYS A 35 -1.13 -45.66 -30.84
C LYS A 35 -0.97 -44.18 -30.47
N ASP A 36 -0.72 -43.31 -31.46
CA ASP A 36 -0.64 -41.85 -31.30
C ASP A 36 -1.90 -41.31 -30.59
N ASP A 37 -1.78 -40.86 -29.34
CA ASP A 37 -2.91 -40.30 -28.61
C ASP A 37 -3.14 -38.83 -29.00
N ILE A 38 -3.97 -38.64 -30.03
CA ILE A 38 -4.33 -37.30 -30.52
C ILE A 38 -5.29 -36.63 -29.52
N SER A 39 -4.98 -35.39 -29.11
CA SER A 39 -5.82 -34.55 -28.24
C SER A 39 -6.08 -33.17 -28.84
N LEU A 40 -7.17 -32.52 -28.40
CA LEU A 40 -7.62 -31.21 -28.86
C LEU A 40 -7.82 -30.28 -27.65
N LYS A 41 -7.34 -29.03 -27.76
CA LYS A 41 -7.47 -28.03 -26.70
C LYS A 41 -7.99 -26.72 -27.27
N PHE A 42 -8.95 -26.11 -26.58
CA PHE A 42 -9.43 -24.77 -26.92
C PHE A 42 -8.59 -23.68 -26.25
N ILE A 43 -8.26 -22.65 -27.01
CA ILE A 43 -7.50 -21.49 -26.58
C ILE A 43 -8.31 -20.24 -26.93
N LYS A 44 -8.85 -19.62 -25.89
CA LYS A 44 -9.60 -18.36 -26.02
C LYS A 44 -8.67 -17.21 -26.40
N GLY A 45 -9.04 -16.45 -27.43
CA GLY A 45 -8.34 -15.26 -27.87
C GLY A 45 -8.45 -14.13 -26.84
N LYS A 46 -7.37 -13.35 -26.69
CA LYS A 46 -7.38 -12.09 -25.92
C LYS A 46 -7.85 -10.94 -26.81
N PHE A 47 -8.52 -9.94 -26.23
CA PHE A 47 -8.98 -8.67 -26.85
C PHE A 47 -8.63 -8.49 -28.34
N GLY A 48 -9.61 -8.79 -29.22
CA GLY A 48 -9.51 -8.60 -30.68
C GLY A 48 -8.88 -9.75 -31.48
N SER A 49 -8.28 -10.77 -30.82
CA SER A 49 -7.81 -11.99 -31.48
C SER A 49 -8.89 -13.09 -31.48
N ARG A 50 -8.96 -13.87 -32.57
CA ARG A 50 -9.91 -14.98 -32.70
C ARG A 50 -9.51 -16.19 -31.84
N ASP A 51 -10.51 -16.91 -31.36
CA ASP A 51 -10.35 -18.19 -30.67
C ASP A 51 -9.68 -19.22 -31.59
N LYS A 52 -8.93 -20.15 -30.99
CA LYS A 52 -8.13 -21.14 -31.72
C LYS A 52 -8.06 -22.47 -31.00
N TYR A 53 -7.70 -23.52 -31.74
CA TYR A 53 -7.64 -24.88 -31.24
C TYR A 53 -6.24 -25.45 -31.45
N GLU A 54 -5.65 -26.06 -30.41
CA GLU A 54 -4.34 -26.72 -30.48
C GLU A 54 -4.54 -28.24 -30.55
N ILE A 55 -3.87 -28.89 -31.50
CA ILE A 55 -3.86 -30.35 -31.67
C ILE A 55 -2.51 -30.89 -31.24
N THR A 56 -2.52 -31.93 -30.41
CA THR A 56 -1.31 -32.63 -29.97
C THR A 56 -1.37 -34.09 -30.45
N PRO A 57 -0.31 -34.65 -31.03
CA PRO A 57 0.97 -34.01 -31.34
C PRO A 57 0.86 -32.99 -32.49
N LYS A 58 1.67 -31.92 -32.44
CA LYS A 58 1.57 -30.76 -33.34
C LYS A 58 1.73 -31.11 -34.83
N ASP A 59 2.49 -32.17 -35.12
CA ASP A 59 2.73 -32.62 -36.51
C ASP A 59 1.45 -33.11 -37.21
N LYS A 60 0.47 -33.62 -36.44
CA LYS A 60 -0.84 -34.04 -36.96
C LYS A 60 -1.65 -32.90 -37.55
N LEU A 61 -1.34 -31.65 -37.20
CA LEU A 61 -2.00 -30.47 -37.74
C LEU A 61 -1.80 -30.35 -39.27
N LYS A 62 -0.64 -30.75 -39.81
CA LYS A 62 -0.33 -30.73 -41.26
C LYS A 62 -1.05 -31.83 -42.04
N GLU A 63 -1.51 -32.85 -41.33
CA GLU A 63 -2.17 -34.02 -41.89
C GLU A 63 -3.69 -33.84 -42.03
N ILE A 64 -4.28 -32.75 -41.52
CA ILE A 64 -5.72 -32.52 -41.62
C ILE A 64 -6.16 -32.38 -43.08
N ALA A 65 -7.08 -33.25 -43.48
CA ALA A 65 -7.73 -33.27 -44.79
C ALA A 65 -9.12 -32.62 -44.73
N LYS A 66 -9.95 -33.01 -43.77
CA LYS A 66 -11.34 -32.53 -43.61
C LYS A 66 -11.70 -32.32 -42.14
N ILE A 67 -12.63 -31.40 -41.91
CA ILE A 67 -13.22 -31.18 -40.59
C ILE A 67 -14.74 -31.22 -40.72
N PHE A 68 -15.38 -31.94 -39.82
CA PHE A 68 -16.82 -31.96 -39.67
C PHE A 68 -17.18 -31.46 -38.28
N VAL A 69 -18.21 -30.63 -38.20
CA VAL A 69 -18.86 -30.29 -36.93
C VAL A 69 -20.28 -30.82 -36.99
N GLU A 70 -20.61 -31.75 -36.10
CA GLU A 70 -21.77 -32.62 -36.20
C GLU A 70 -21.79 -33.33 -37.57
N ASN A 71 -22.81 -33.06 -38.39
CA ASN A 71 -22.97 -33.63 -39.74
C ASN A 71 -22.59 -32.66 -40.87
N ASN A 72 -21.93 -31.53 -40.55
CA ASN A 72 -21.58 -30.50 -41.54
C ASN A 72 -20.09 -30.51 -41.84
N GLU A 73 -19.72 -30.73 -43.10
CA GLU A 73 -18.34 -30.54 -43.58
C GLU A 73 -18.00 -29.04 -43.60
N TYR A 74 -16.84 -28.69 -43.03
CA TYR A 74 -16.30 -27.33 -43.05
C TYR A 74 -15.37 -27.18 -44.25
N GLU A 75 -15.50 -26.07 -44.97
CA GLU A 75 -14.66 -25.78 -46.13
C GLU A 75 -13.29 -25.22 -45.69
N LYS A 76 -12.20 -25.78 -46.21
CA LYS A 76 -10.83 -25.29 -45.93
C LYS A 76 -10.58 -23.96 -46.65
N LYS A 77 -9.99 -22.99 -45.95
CA LYS A 77 -9.53 -21.71 -46.51
C LYS A 77 -8.00 -21.60 -46.48
N ASP A 78 -7.44 -20.73 -47.30
CA ASP A 78 -5.99 -20.55 -47.44
C ASP A 78 -5.41 -19.42 -46.58
N ASN A 79 -6.27 -18.62 -45.95
CA ASN A 79 -5.83 -17.58 -45.01
C ASN A 79 -6.80 -17.41 -43.84
N LYS A 80 -6.26 -16.93 -42.73
CA LYS A 80 -7.00 -16.71 -41.47
C LYS A 80 -8.13 -15.69 -41.56
N ALA A 81 -8.03 -14.69 -42.44
CA ALA A 81 -9.05 -13.64 -42.56
C ALA A 81 -10.36 -14.17 -43.18
N ALA A 82 -10.26 -15.14 -44.10
CA ALA A 82 -11.37 -15.76 -44.81
C ALA A 82 -12.15 -16.82 -44.00
N VAL A 83 -11.79 -17.02 -42.73
CA VAL A 83 -12.40 -18.03 -41.86
C VAL A 83 -13.65 -17.43 -41.19
N PHE A 84 -14.82 -17.70 -41.74
CA PHE A 84 -16.12 -17.31 -41.19
C PHE A 84 -17.19 -18.36 -41.53
N GLY A 85 -18.16 -18.56 -40.64
CA GLY A 85 -19.19 -19.59 -40.82
C GLY A 85 -18.62 -21.01 -40.82
N LYS A 86 -19.10 -21.87 -41.72
CA LYS A 86 -18.70 -23.29 -41.83
C LYS A 86 -17.37 -23.47 -42.60
N THR A 87 -16.33 -22.75 -42.18
CA THR A 87 -15.00 -22.80 -42.81
C THR A 87 -13.90 -23.00 -41.77
N PHE A 88 -12.72 -23.48 -42.17
CA PHE A 88 -11.58 -23.66 -41.28
C PHE A 88 -10.24 -23.27 -41.94
N PHE A 89 -9.25 -22.90 -41.13
CA PHE A 89 -7.88 -22.64 -41.58
C PHE A 89 -6.88 -23.30 -40.63
N VAL A 90 -5.85 -23.89 -41.21
CA VAL A 90 -4.76 -24.53 -40.47
C VAL A 90 -3.55 -23.59 -40.52
N ASP A 91 -3.20 -23.03 -39.37
CA ASP A 91 -2.05 -22.13 -39.23
C ASP A 91 -0.83 -22.92 -38.78
N LEU A 92 0.05 -23.23 -39.72
CA LEU A 92 1.30 -23.96 -39.46
C LEU A 92 2.37 -23.10 -38.78
N SER A 93 2.22 -21.77 -38.77
CA SER A 93 3.14 -20.86 -38.09
C SER A 93 2.83 -20.76 -36.60
N ASP A 94 1.54 -20.65 -36.26
CA ASP A 94 1.05 -20.61 -34.87
C ASP A 94 0.74 -22.00 -34.28
N ASN A 95 0.91 -23.07 -35.07
CA ASN A 95 0.55 -24.46 -34.73
C ASN A 95 -0.89 -24.59 -34.18
N CYS A 96 -1.83 -23.89 -34.79
CA CYS A 96 -3.22 -23.83 -34.35
C CYS A 96 -4.20 -24.04 -35.52
N LEU A 97 -5.35 -24.60 -35.19
CA LEU A 97 -6.53 -24.69 -36.04
C LEU A 97 -7.49 -23.54 -35.73
N TYR A 98 -8.02 -22.88 -36.77
CA TYR A 98 -9.04 -21.86 -36.68
C TYR A 98 -10.34 -22.36 -37.31
N LEU A 99 -11.46 -22.17 -36.61
CA LEU A 99 -12.81 -22.46 -37.10
C LEU A 99 -13.56 -21.14 -37.32
N GLY A 100 -14.36 -21.05 -38.38
CA GLY A 100 -15.18 -19.88 -38.71
C GLY A 100 -16.38 -19.68 -37.79
N GLN A 101 -16.67 -20.69 -36.96
CA GLN A 101 -17.66 -20.69 -35.91
C GLN A 101 -17.14 -21.53 -34.74
N ASP A 102 -17.22 -20.99 -33.53
CA ASP A 102 -16.81 -21.72 -32.34
C ASP A 102 -17.74 -22.88 -32.02
N LEU A 103 -17.14 -23.99 -31.58
CA LEU A 103 -17.86 -25.15 -31.11
C LEU A 103 -18.66 -24.79 -29.86
N LYS A 104 -19.96 -25.09 -29.86
CA LYS A 104 -20.81 -24.98 -28.67
C LYS A 104 -20.55 -26.15 -27.73
N ASP A 105 -20.94 -25.97 -26.48
CA ASP A 105 -20.87 -27.05 -25.50
C ASP A 105 -21.65 -28.28 -26.00
N LYS A 106 -21.07 -29.47 -25.81
CA LYS A 106 -21.54 -30.77 -26.28
C LYS A 106 -21.51 -31.02 -27.79
N GLU A 107 -21.10 -30.06 -28.62
CA GLU A 107 -20.91 -30.32 -30.05
C GLU A 107 -19.71 -31.25 -30.29
N VAL A 108 -19.84 -32.11 -31.30
CA VAL A 108 -18.82 -33.06 -31.74
C VAL A 108 -18.09 -32.50 -32.96
N ILE A 109 -16.76 -32.41 -32.86
CA ILE A 109 -15.87 -32.15 -33.99
C ILE A 109 -15.19 -33.45 -34.41
N LYS A 110 -15.27 -33.78 -35.69
CA LYS A 110 -14.54 -34.89 -36.32
C LYS A 110 -13.47 -34.33 -37.25
N ILE A 111 -12.24 -34.77 -37.07
CA ILE A 111 -11.07 -34.36 -37.86
C ILE A 111 -10.61 -35.60 -38.64
N GLU A 112 -10.64 -35.51 -39.96
CA GLU A 112 -10.10 -36.54 -40.85
C GLU A 112 -8.73 -36.12 -41.37
N PHE A 113 -7.78 -37.03 -41.27
CA PHE A 113 -6.41 -36.84 -41.74
C PHE A 113 -6.22 -37.39 -43.17
N LYS A 114 -5.12 -37.01 -43.81
CA LYS A 114 -4.77 -37.40 -45.18
C LYS A 114 -4.61 -38.91 -45.39
N ASP A 115 -4.25 -39.63 -44.32
CA ASP A 115 -4.17 -41.09 -44.31
C ASP A 115 -5.55 -41.78 -44.15
N LYS A 116 -6.64 -40.99 -44.14
CA LYS A 116 -8.04 -41.40 -43.89
C LYS A 116 -8.33 -41.85 -42.46
N SER A 117 -7.37 -41.72 -41.53
CA SER A 117 -7.68 -41.85 -40.11
C SER A 117 -8.53 -40.67 -39.65
N ALA A 118 -9.38 -40.89 -38.66
CA ALA A 118 -10.23 -39.85 -38.11
C ALA A 118 -10.22 -39.88 -36.58
N VAL A 119 -10.36 -38.71 -35.97
CA VAL A 119 -10.55 -38.56 -34.54
C VAL A 119 -11.74 -37.64 -34.28
N SER A 120 -12.57 -38.02 -33.31
CA SER A 120 -13.74 -37.25 -32.91
C SER A 120 -13.57 -36.76 -31.47
N PHE A 121 -13.94 -35.51 -31.22
CA PHE A 121 -13.92 -34.92 -29.88
C PHE A 121 -15.27 -34.28 -29.58
N ARG A 122 -15.82 -34.53 -28.39
CA ARG A 122 -16.96 -33.76 -27.87
C ARG A 122 -16.46 -32.63 -26.98
N LYS A 123 -16.96 -31.41 -27.18
CA LYS A 123 -16.70 -30.29 -26.27
C LYS A 123 -17.47 -30.49 -24.97
N ASP A 124 -16.80 -30.35 -23.84
CA ASP A 124 -17.40 -30.40 -22.50
C ASP A 124 -16.80 -29.26 -21.66
N GLY A 125 -17.50 -28.12 -21.63
CA GLY A 125 -16.97 -26.85 -21.16
C GLY A 125 -15.76 -26.38 -21.99
N ASP A 126 -14.62 -26.18 -21.32
CA ASP A 126 -13.35 -25.82 -21.97
C ASP A 126 -12.50 -27.06 -22.37
N ASN A 127 -12.97 -28.27 -22.04
CA ASN A 127 -12.27 -29.53 -22.31
C ASN A 127 -12.82 -30.23 -23.56
N PHE A 128 -12.01 -31.13 -24.13
CA PHE A 128 -12.42 -32.00 -25.23
C PHE A 128 -12.24 -33.45 -24.83
N ILE A 129 -13.32 -34.21 -24.92
CA ILE A 129 -13.33 -35.64 -24.63
C ILE A 129 -13.22 -36.37 -25.96
N LYS A 130 -12.14 -37.12 -26.16
CA LYS A 130 -11.96 -37.98 -27.32
C LYS A 130 -13.03 -39.07 -27.33
N ILE A 131 -13.72 -39.22 -28.45
CA ILE A 131 -14.72 -40.25 -28.67
C ILE A 131 -14.04 -41.35 -29.48
N GLU A 132 -13.81 -42.52 -28.86
CA GLU A 132 -13.30 -43.68 -29.59
C GLU A 132 -14.41 -44.24 -30.48
N GLU A 133 -14.23 -44.17 -31.81
CA GLU A 133 -15.08 -44.88 -32.76
C GLU A 133 -14.86 -46.39 -32.58
N LYS A 134 -15.83 -47.09 -31.97
CA LYS A 134 -15.88 -48.56 -32.01
C LYS A 134 -16.11 -48.98 -33.47
N ASN A 135 -15.13 -49.69 -34.04
CA ASN A 135 -15.19 -50.25 -35.39
C ASN A 135 -16.48 -51.05 -35.64
N ASN A 136 -17.09 -50.74 -36.79
CA ASN A 136 -17.91 -51.59 -37.66
C ASN A 136 -19.02 -52.45 -37.00
N LYS A 137 -20.18 -51.82 -36.81
CA LYS A 137 -21.44 -52.42 -37.29
C LYS A 137 -21.93 -51.61 -38.48
N LYS A 138 -21.72 -52.17 -39.67
CA LYS A 138 -22.43 -51.81 -40.90
C LYS A 138 -23.94 -51.77 -40.58
N PRO A 139 -24.65 -50.65 -40.81
CA PRO A 139 -26.11 -50.70 -40.86
C PRO A 139 -26.47 -51.71 -41.94
N SER A 140 -27.27 -52.69 -41.56
CA SER A 140 -27.88 -53.65 -42.48
C SER A 140 -28.42 -52.92 -43.71
N THR A 141 -27.98 -53.41 -44.87
CA THR A 141 -28.60 -53.20 -46.19
C THR A 141 -30.12 -53.20 -46.06
N PRO A 142 -30.84 -52.15 -46.48
CA PRO A 142 -32.17 -52.32 -47.02
C PRO A 142 -31.98 -53.09 -48.33
N ASN A 143 -32.60 -54.26 -48.44
CA ASN A 143 -32.70 -54.97 -49.72
C ASN A 143 -33.32 -54.03 -50.76
N GLU A 144 -32.57 -53.70 -51.82
CA GLU A 144 -33.16 -53.66 -53.17
C GLU A 144 -33.47 -55.12 -53.52
N THR A 145 -34.69 -55.52 -53.87
CA THR A 145 -35.37 -55.28 -55.16
C THR A 145 -36.77 -55.95 -55.07
N PRO A 146 -37.74 -55.72 -55.99
CA PRO A 146 -37.77 -54.79 -57.12
C PRO A 146 -39.06 -53.94 -57.20
N ASP A 147 -38.98 -52.89 -58.02
CA ASP A 147 -40.06 -52.29 -58.80
C ASP A 147 -41.35 -51.75 -58.14
N ASN A 148 -41.34 -50.43 -58.04
CA ASN A 148 -42.30 -49.52 -58.68
C ASN A 148 -43.70 -49.30 -58.05
N LYS A 149 -43.91 -48.02 -57.70
CA LYS A 149 -45.14 -47.28 -57.36
C LYS A 149 -45.63 -47.34 -55.90
N GLU A 150 -45.24 -46.34 -55.11
CA GLU A 150 -46.19 -45.51 -54.36
C GLU A 150 -45.52 -44.17 -53.99
N GLN A 151 -45.84 -43.14 -54.77
CA GLN A 151 -45.32 -41.77 -54.64
C GLN A 151 -46.49 -40.86 -54.19
N ASN A 152 -46.30 -40.15 -53.07
CA ASN A 152 -46.94 -38.89 -52.64
C ASN A 152 -48.42 -38.64 -52.98
N ASP A 153 -49.28 -38.64 -51.96
CA ASP A 153 -50.73 -38.46 -52.15
C ASP A 153 -51.40 -37.26 -51.45
N PHE A 154 -50.66 -36.44 -50.72
CA PHE A 154 -51.19 -35.21 -50.14
C PHE A 154 -50.13 -34.08 -50.23
N SER A 155 -50.37 -33.04 -51.03
CA SER A 155 -49.48 -31.89 -51.22
C SER A 155 -50.26 -30.56 -51.18
N LEU A 156 -49.65 -29.53 -50.56
CA LEU A 156 -50.16 -28.16 -50.49
C LEU A 156 -49.07 -27.23 -51.02
N LYS A 157 -49.37 -26.39 -52.01
CA LYS A 157 -48.38 -25.43 -52.55
C LYS A 157 -49.01 -24.06 -52.73
N VAL A 158 -48.17 -23.03 -52.68
CA VAL A 158 -48.61 -21.65 -52.92
C VAL A 158 -48.74 -21.42 -54.41
N ILE A 159 -49.91 -20.96 -54.85
CA ILE A 159 -50.11 -20.45 -56.21
C ILE A 159 -49.85 -18.94 -56.21
N GLU A 160 -50.51 -18.23 -55.31
CA GLU A 160 -50.49 -16.76 -55.28
C GLU A 160 -50.87 -16.24 -53.88
N GLU A 161 -50.14 -15.25 -53.37
CA GLU A 161 -50.45 -14.57 -52.12
C GLU A 161 -50.44 -13.05 -52.38
N LYS A 162 -51.60 -12.42 -52.41
CA LYS A 162 -51.82 -10.98 -52.58
C LYS A 162 -52.65 -10.45 -51.40
N ASN A 163 -52.68 -9.11 -51.24
CA ASN A 163 -53.37 -8.44 -50.12
C ASN A 163 -54.84 -8.86 -49.91
N TYR A 164 -55.53 -9.35 -50.96
CA TYR A 164 -56.94 -9.75 -50.90
C TYR A 164 -57.21 -11.14 -51.52
N GLU A 165 -56.17 -11.90 -51.85
CA GLU A 165 -56.34 -13.19 -52.52
C GLU A 165 -55.17 -14.13 -52.20
N ASN A 166 -55.41 -15.17 -51.40
CA ASN A 166 -54.42 -16.19 -51.05
C ASN A 166 -54.86 -17.54 -51.59
N LYS A 167 -54.18 -18.01 -52.65
CA LYS A 167 -54.48 -19.22 -53.41
C LYS A 167 -53.44 -20.30 -53.14
N TYR A 168 -53.92 -21.49 -52.86
CA TYR A 168 -53.08 -22.67 -52.65
C TYR A 168 -53.59 -23.82 -53.52
N SER A 169 -52.68 -24.56 -54.15
CA SER A 169 -53.02 -25.78 -54.90
C SER A 169 -53.10 -26.95 -53.93
N LEU A 170 -54.17 -27.74 -54.04
CA LEU A 170 -54.41 -28.93 -53.21
C LEU A 170 -54.34 -30.19 -54.06
N GLU A 171 -53.32 -31.00 -53.83
CA GLU A 171 -53.24 -32.36 -54.37
C GLU A 171 -53.54 -33.33 -53.23
N LEU A 172 -54.80 -33.65 -52.99
CA LEU A 172 -55.24 -34.48 -51.86
C LEU A 172 -55.95 -35.75 -52.33
N LYS A 173 -55.33 -36.61 -53.15
CA LYS A 173 -55.86 -37.91 -53.67
C LYS A 173 -57.40 -37.95 -53.84
N ASP A 174 -57.96 -36.93 -54.50
CA ASP A 174 -59.40 -36.66 -54.74
C ASP A 174 -60.34 -36.58 -53.51
N LYS A 175 -59.81 -36.42 -52.28
CA LYS A 175 -60.57 -36.11 -51.06
C LYS A 175 -60.96 -34.63 -50.90
N ILE A 176 -60.77 -33.79 -51.91
CA ILE A 176 -61.04 -32.34 -51.82
C ILE A 176 -62.52 -32.02 -51.51
N ALA A 177 -63.45 -32.76 -52.12
CA ALA A 177 -64.89 -32.66 -51.85
C ALA A 177 -65.29 -33.25 -50.49
N GLN A 178 -64.39 -33.99 -49.83
CA GLN A 178 -64.62 -34.61 -48.52
C GLN A 178 -64.08 -33.75 -47.37
N ILE A 179 -63.55 -32.56 -47.63
CA ILE A 179 -63.09 -31.64 -46.58
C ILE A 179 -64.31 -31.19 -45.76
N LYS A 180 -64.33 -31.60 -44.50
CA LYS A 180 -65.34 -31.24 -43.51
C LYS A 180 -65.00 -29.92 -42.84
N GLN A 181 -63.75 -29.78 -42.39
CA GLN A 181 -63.25 -28.61 -41.64
C GLN A 181 -61.80 -28.31 -42.01
N ILE A 182 -61.44 -27.03 -41.95
CA ILE A 182 -60.05 -26.56 -42.06
C ILE A 182 -59.71 -25.79 -40.80
N PHE A 183 -58.57 -26.10 -40.20
CA PHE A 183 -58.00 -25.36 -39.08
C PHE A 183 -56.69 -24.72 -39.50
N VAL A 184 -56.46 -23.47 -39.10
CA VAL A 184 -55.15 -22.83 -39.21
C VAL A 184 -54.66 -22.54 -37.79
N ASN A 185 -53.64 -23.28 -37.36
CA ASN A 185 -53.08 -23.22 -36.01
C ASN A 185 -54.16 -23.34 -34.90
N ASP A 186 -54.98 -24.39 -35.02
CA ASP A 186 -56.11 -24.75 -34.14
C ASP A 186 -57.34 -23.82 -34.18
N GLU A 187 -57.33 -22.77 -35.00
CA GLU A 187 -58.50 -21.94 -35.28
C GLU A 187 -59.30 -22.52 -36.44
N GLU A 188 -60.58 -22.85 -36.23
CA GLU A 188 -61.47 -23.35 -37.29
C GLU A 188 -61.85 -22.23 -38.26
N TYR A 189 -61.57 -22.46 -39.55
CA TYR A 189 -61.99 -21.53 -40.59
C TYR A 189 -63.39 -21.90 -41.06
N ARG A 190 -64.24 -20.89 -41.29
CA ARG A 190 -65.61 -21.10 -41.76
C ARG A 190 -65.66 -21.21 -43.29
N LYS A 191 -66.31 -22.27 -43.81
CA LYS A 191 -66.56 -22.45 -45.25
C LYS A 191 -67.54 -21.38 -45.77
N VAL A 192 -67.25 -20.76 -46.91
CA VAL A 192 -68.16 -19.83 -47.60
C VAL A 192 -68.55 -20.37 -48.98
N SER A 193 -69.65 -19.87 -49.56
CA SER A 193 -70.23 -20.38 -50.83
C SER A 193 -69.65 -19.74 -52.10
N SER A 194 -68.79 -18.72 -51.98
CA SER A 194 -68.20 -18.02 -53.14
C SER A 194 -66.82 -17.46 -52.81
N LYS A 195 -65.93 -17.45 -53.83
CA LYS A 195 -64.57 -16.89 -53.74
C LYS A 195 -64.53 -15.44 -53.27
N VAL A 196 -65.55 -14.63 -53.61
CA VAL A 196 -65.59 -13.20 -53.25
C VAL A 196 -65.91 -12.95 -51.78
N ALA A 197 -66.37 -13.97 -51.05
CA ALA A 197 -66.69 -13.90 -49.64
C ALA A 197 -65.56 -14.40 -48.73
N VAL A 198 -64.36 -14.63 -49.28
CA VAL A 198 -63.20 -15.15 -48.55
C VAL A 198 -62.38 -14.01 -47.94
N PHE A 199 -62.54 -13.80 -46.63
CA PHE A 199 -61.81 -12.81 -45.83
C PHE A 199 -61.67 -13.28 -44.37
N GLY A 200 -60.57 -12.91 -43.69
CA GLY A 200 -60.29 -13.32 -42.31
C GLY A 200 -60.23 -14.84 -42.15
N SER A 201 -60.81 -15.38 -41.07
CA SER A 201 -60.85 -16.82 -40.76
C SER A 201 -61.92 -17.59 -41.57
N THR A 202 -61.98 -17.36 -42.88
CA THR A 202 -62.88 -18.08 -43.80
C THR A 202 -62.14 -18.73 -44.95
N TYR A 203 -62.75 -19.74 -45.58
CA TYR A 203 -62.17 -20.44 -46.73
C TYR A 203 -63.20 -20.81 -47.79
N PHE A 204 -62.73 -20.91 -49.04
CA PHE A 204 -63.49 -21.44 -50.18
C PHE A 204 -62.64 -22.49 -50.91
N VAL A 205 -63.26 -23.59 -51.32
CA VAL A 205 -62.62 -24.67 -52.06
C VAL A 205 -63.23 -24.71 -53.46
N ASP A 206 -62.42 -24.39 -54.47
CA ASP A 206 -62.79 -24.57 -55.87
C ASP A 206 -62.46 -26.01 -56.26
N GLU A 207 -63.47 -26.88 -56.16
CA GLU A 207 -63.33 -28.32 -56.42
C GLU A 207 -62.99 -28.61 -57.89
N ALA A 208 -63.48 -27.79 -58.83
CA ALA A 208 -63.24 -27.96 -60.27
C ALA A 208 -61.77 -27.70 -60.63
N ASN A 209 -61.17 -26.67 -60.03
CA ASN A 209 -59.79 -26.28 -60.31
C ASN A 209 -58.77 -26.80 -59.28
N LYS A 210 -59.22 -27.49 -58.23
CA LYS A 210 -58.41 -27.99 -57.10
C LYS A 210 -57.64 -26.86 -56.36
N ILE A 211 -58.28 -25.70 -56.19
CA ILE A 211 -57.69 -24.51 -55.53
C ILE A 211 -58.38 -24.24 -54.19
N LEU A 212 -57.59 -23.97 -53.15
CA LEU A 212 -58.05 -23.44 -51.87
C LEU A 212 -57.80 -21.93 -51.79
N TYR A 213 -58.82 -21.21 -51.38
CA TYR A 213 -58.75 -19.80 -51.03
C TYR A 213 -58.83 -19.66 -49.51
N LEU A 214 -57.85 -18.99 -48.91
CA LEU A 214 -57.87 -18.61 -47.48
C LEU A 214 -57.99 -17.10 -47.34
N GLY A 215 -58.85 -16.65 -46.42
CA GLY A 215 -59.12 -15.23 -46.17
C GLY A 215 -57.91 -14.46 -45.61
N GLN A 216 -56.87 -15.16 -45.18
CA GLN A 216 -55.59 -14.60 -44.76
C GLN A 216 -54.43 -15.49 -45.18
N LYS A 217 -53.25 -14.89 -45.35
CA LYS A 217 -52.00 -15.60 -45.60
C LYS A 217 -51.64 -16.45 -44.39
N VAL A 218 -51.16 -17.67 -44.61
CA VAL A 218 -50.66 -18.54 -43.54
C VAL A 218 -49.27 -18.06 -43.10
N PRO A 219 -49.08 -17.61 -41.84
CA PRO A 219 -47.77 -17.20 -41.33
C PRO A 219 -46.77 -18.35 -41.27
N ASP A 220 -45.48 -18.03 -41.33
CA ASP A 220 -44.42 -19.05 -41.25
C ASP A 220 -44.48 -19.81 -39.91
N GLY A 221 -44.32 -21.14 -39.96
CA GLY A 221 -44.45 -22.02 -38.80
C GLY A 221 -45.89 -22.38 -38.39
N HIS A 222 -46.93 -21.76 -38.97
CA HIS A 222 -48.32 -22.15 -38.71
C HIS A 222 -48.68 -23.46 -39.43
N ILE A 223 -49.58 -24.23 -38.81
CA ILE A 223 -50.06 -25.52 -39.33
C ILE A 223 -51.46 -25.35 -39.93
N VAL A 224 -51.64 -25.74 -41.19
CA VAL A 224 -52.96 -25.90 -41.81
C VAL A 224 -53.37 -27.36 -41.70
N LYS A 225 -54.48 -27.65 -41.03
CA LYS A 225 -55.05 -28.99 -40.87
C LYS A 225 -56.37 -29.10 -41.62
N PHE A 226 -56.49 -30.15 -42.42
CA PHE A 226 -57.71 -30.54 -43.11
C PHE A 226 -58.30 -31.75 -42.40
N VAL A 227 -59.58 -31.68 -42.03
CA VAL A 227 -60.35 -32.80 -41.48
C VAL A 227 -61.36 -33.24 -42.53
N PHE A 228 -61.39 -34.52 -42.83
CA PHE A 228 -62.27 -35.10 -43.85
C PHE A 228 -63.53 -35.73 -43.23
N ASN A 229 -64.54 -35.99 -44.06
CA ASN A 229 -65.82 -36.55 -43.64
C ASN A 229 -65.71 -37.95 -43.00
N ASP A 230 -64.68 -38.73 -43.39
CA ASP A 230 -64.37 -40.05 -42.83
C ASP A 230 -63.65 -39.99 -41.46
N GLY A 231 -63.44 -38.78 -40.93
CA GLY A 231 -62.74 -38.54 -39.67
C GLY A 231 -61.22 -38.52 -39.78
N THR A 232 -60.65 -38.82 -40.96
CA THR A 232 -59.20 -38.71 -41.19
C THR A 232 -58.79 -37.24 -41.28
N SER A 233 -57.50 -36.95 -41.03
CA SER A 233 -56.98 -35.59 -41.17
C SER A 233 -55.56 -35.57 -41.70
N VAL A 234 -55.19 -34.47 -42.37
CA VAL A 234 -53.83 -34.21 -42.84
C VAL A 234 -53.43 -32.80 -42.45
N SER A 235 -52.16 -32.61 -42.04
CA SER A 235 -51.64 -31.33 -41.62
C SER A 235 -50.40 -30.93 -42.41
N PHE A 236 -50.23 -29.63 -42.62
CA PHE A 236 -49.09 -29.03 -43.32
C PHE A 236 -48.55 -27.83 -42.54
N GLU A 237 -47.26 -27.83 -42.21
CA GLU A 237 -46.57 -26.69 -41.60
C GLU A 237 -46.01 -25.77 -42.68
N ARG A 238 -46.24 -24.46 -42.54
CA ARG A 238 -45.63 -23.43 -43.39
C ARG A 238 -44.13 -23.33 -43.12
N LYS A 239 -43.31 -23.43 -44.17
CA LYS A 239 -41.86 -23.18 -44.14
C LYS A 239 -41.46 -22.27 -45.30
N GLY A 240 -41.34 -20.98 -45.04
CA GLY A 240 -41.10 -19.96 -46.06
C GLY A 240 -42.24 -19.91 -47.08
N LYS A 241 -41.96 -20.27 -48.34
CA LYS A 241 -42.96 -20.39 -49.42
C LYS A 241 -43.49 -21.81 -49.62
N GLU A 242 -43.00 -22.78 -48.86
CA GLU A 242 -43.38 -24.18 -48.97
C GLU A 242 -44.30 -24.62 -47.83
N PHE A 243 -44.95 -25.76 -48.02
CA PHE A 243 -45.71 -26.45 -46.99
C PHE A 243 -45.19 -27.88 -46.89
N VAL A 244 -44.88 -28.30 -45.66
CA VAL A 244 -44.35 -29.64 -45.38
C VAL A 244 -45.39 -30.42 -44.60
N LYS A 245 -45.73 -31.62 -45.06
CA LYS A 245 -46.67 -32.51 -44.37
C LYS A 245 -46.18 -32.81 -42.95
N LYS A 246 -47.10 -32.78 -41.97
CA LYS A 246 -46.86 -33.06 -40.54
C LYS A 246 -47.85 -34.12 -40.08
N ASP A 247 -47.34 -35.18 -39.46
CA ASP A 247 -48.16 -36.30 -38.98
C ASP A 247 -48.73 -36.08 -37.56
N ASN A 248 -48.30 -35.04 -36.84
CA ASN A 248 -48.76 -34.72 -35.48
C ASN A 248 -49.24 -33.26 -35.35
N HIS A 249 -50.34 -33.08 -34.60
CA HIS A 249 -51.15 -31.86 -34.46
C HIS A 249 -50.83 -31.01 -33.23
N SER A 250 -49.64 -31.13 -32.64
CA SER A 250 -49.28 -30.27 -31.51
C SER A 250 -48.85 -28.90 -32.06
N ALA A 251 -49.73 -27.91 -31.97
CA ALA A 251 -49.36 -26.53 -32.28
C ALA A 251 -48.20 -26.10 -31.37
N LYS A 252 -47.18 -25.48 -31.96
CA LYS A 252 -46.05 -24.93 -31.21
C LYS A 252 -46.57 -23.81 -30.31
N LYS A 253 -46.22 -23.86 -29.02
CA LYS A 253 -46.57 -22.86 -28.02
C LYS A 253 -45.34 -22.07 -27.61
N TYR A 254 -45.58 -20.85 -27.16
CA TYR A 254 -44.55 -20.01 -26.55
C TYR A 254 -44.44 -20.30 -25.05
N TYR A 255 -43.21 -20.42 -24.58
CA TYR A 255 -42.88 -20.50 -23.17
C TYR A 255 -41.86 -19.42 -22.83
N LEU A 256 -42.09 -18.71 -21.73
CA LEU A 256 -41.25 -17.61 -21.27
C LEU A 256 -40.43 -18.05 -20.06
N ARG A 257 -39.17 -17.64 -20.00
CA ARG A 257 -38.39 -17.68 -18.75
C ARG A 257 -37.46 -16.48 -18.66
N ILE A 258 -37.22 -15.99 -17.46
CA ILE A 258 -36.20 -14.98 -17.18
C ILE A 258 -35.04 -15.63 -16.44
N VAL A 259 -33.82 -15.25 -16.82
CA VAL A 259 -32.57 -15.79 -16.27
C VAL A 259 -31.67 -14.62 -15.87
N GLY A 260 -31.05 -14.72 -14.70
CA GLY A 260 -30.20 -13.69 -14.12
C GLY A 260 -30.55 -13.40 -12.67
N SER A 261 -30.19 -12.22 -12.18
CA SER A 261 -30.51 -11.77 -10.84
C SER A 261 -30.64 -10.24 -10.77
N PHE A 262 -31.34 -9.79 -9.73
CA PHE A 262 -31.37 -8.40 -9.30
C PHE A 262 -30.43 -8.23 -8.10
N GLU A 263 -29.58 -7.22 -8.11
CA GLU A 263 -28.79 -6.85 -6.94
C GLU A 263 -29.71 -6.37 -5.80
N ALA A 264 -29.40 -6.70 -4.55
CA ALA A 264 -30.18 -6.22 -3.41
C ALA A 264 -30.16 -4.68 -3.34
N ALA A 265 -31.31 -4.08 -3.09
CA ALA A 265 -31.45 -2.64 -2.91
C ALA A 265 -31.56 -2.26 -1.44
N ILE A 266 -31.29 -0.99 -1.14
CA ILE A 266 -31.57 -0.39 0.17
C ILE A 266 -32.69 0.65 0.08
N ILE A 267 -33.48 0.81 1.13
CA ILE A 267 -34.52 1.85 1.20
C ILE A 267 -33.93 3.22 0.87
N GLY A 268 -34.57 3.96 -0.03
CA GLY A 268 -34.16 5.29 -0.47
C GLY A 268 -33.05 5.30 -1.54
N GLN A 269 -32.59 4.15 -2.01
CA GLN A 269 -31.60 4.06 -3.08
C GLN A 269 -32.12 4.72 -4.37
N LYS A 270 -31.33 5.64 -4.91
CA LYS A 270 -31.63 6.32 -6.17
C LYS A 270 -30.83 5.70 -7.30
N LYS A 271 -31.33 5.82 -8.54
CA LYS A 271 -30.63 5.40 -9.77
C LYS A 271 -30.23 3.91 -9.79
N TYR A 272 -31.14 3.02 -9.36
CA TYR A 272 -30.89 1.57 -9.30
C TYR A 272 -30.46 0.99 -10.67
N ASP A 273 -31.34 0.98 -11.68
CA ASP A 273 -30.93 0.81 -13.09
C ASP A 273 -31.15 2.13 -13.81
N SER A 274 -30.09 2.90 -14.03
CA SER A 274 -30.21 4.22 -14.64
C SER A 274 -29.05 4.52 -15.56
N ILE A 275 -29.38 5.13 -16.69
CA ILE A 275 -28.40 5.72 -17.61
C ILE A 275 -28.33 7.19 -17.27
N SER A 276 -27.19 7.67 -16.76
CA SER A 276 -26.99 9.09 -16.52
C SER A 276 -26.33 9.69 -17.76
N SER A 277 -27.11 10.35 -18.62
CA SER A 277 -26.58 11.17 -19.71
C SER A 277 -26.59 12.64 -19.28
N ALA A 278 -25.42 13.18 -18.97
CA ALA A 278 -25.19 14.61 -18.91
C ALA A 278 -23.87 14.92 -19.64
N THR A 279 -23.99 15.58 -20.80
CA THR A 279 -22.97 16.36 -21.52
C THR A 279 -21.52 15.86 -21.53
N GLY A 280 -21.07 15.33 -22.68
CA GLY A 280 -19.68 15.44 -23.15
C GLY A 280 -18.60 14.53 -22.55
N GLY A 281 -18.87 13.71 -21.52
CA GLY A 281 -17.84 12.87 -20.90
C GLY A 281 -18.36 11.51 -20.43
N GLY A 282 -18.55 10.56 -21.36
CA GLY A 282 -18.82 9.15 -21.07
C GLY A 282 -20.22 8.84 -20.52
N VAL A 283 -20.88 7.82 -21.08
CA VAL A 283 -22.15 7.31 -20.55
C VAL A 283 -21.86 6.48 -19.31
N ASN A 284 -22.15 6.99 -18.11
CA ASN A 284 -22.11 6.17 -16.89
C ASN A 284 -23.50 5.57 -16.65
N SER A 285 -23.63 4.26 -16.87
CA SER A 285 -24.86 3.50 -16.63
C SER A 285 -24.70 2.67 -15.36
N ASN A 286 -25.56 2.91 -14.38
CA ASN A 286 -25.70 1.99 -13.25
C ASN A 286 -26.60 0.83 -13.67
N LYS A 287 -26.09 -0.40 -13.57
CA LYS A 287 -26.76 -1.61 -14.04
C LYS A 287 -26.69 -2.65 -12.93
N ASN A 288 -27.72 -2.66 -12.10
CA ASN A 288 -27.89 -3.53 -10.95
C ASN A 288 -28.73 -4.78 -11.29
N SER A 289 -29.37 -4.77 -12.46
CA SER A 289 -30.07 -5.91 -13.04
C SER A 289 -29.26 -6.58 -14.16
N ASN A 290 -29.06 -7.89 -14.05
CA ASN A 290 -28.53 -8.73 -15.14
C ASN A 290 -29.53 -9.80 -15.58
N VAL A 291 -30.81 -9.40 -15.71
CA VAL A 291 -31.90 -10.31 -16.08
C VAL A 291 -32.20 -10.20 -17.57
N LYS A 292 -32.27 -11.35 -18.24
CA LYS A 292 -32.64 -11.49 -19.64
C LYS A 292 -33.87 -12.37 -19.80
N LEU A 293 -34.65 -12.13 -20.86
CA LEU A 293 -35.75 -13.00 -21.25
C LEU A 293 -35.26 -14.06 -22.24
N GLN A 294 -35.71 -15.29 -22.03
CA GLN A 294 -35.57 -16.38 -22.97
C GLN A 294 -36.95 -16.93 -23.35
N ILE A 295 -37.08 -17.32 -24.62
CA ILE A 295 -38.31 -17.83 -25.20
C ILE A 295 -38.03 -19.20 -25.81
N ALA A 296 -38.89 -20.18 -25.52
CA ALA A 296 -38.98 -21.42 -26.26
C ALA A 296 -40.24 -21.40 -27.12
N TYR A 297 -40.13 -21.82 -28.38
CA TYR A 297 -41.26 -22.01 -29.29
C TYR A 297 -41.25 -23.46 -29.77
N THR A 298 -42.08 -24.29 -29.12
CA THR A 298 -42.02 -25.75 -29.26
C THR A 298 -43.39 -26.38 -29.09
N ASP A 299 -43.57 -27.55 -29.70
CA ASP A 299 -44.72 -28.44 -29.54
C ASP A 299 -44.63 -29.33 -28.30
N LYS A 300 -43.51 -29.27 -27.56
CA LYS A 300 -43.33 -29.96 -26.27
C LYS A 300 -44.14 -29.27 -25.18
N GLU A 301 -44.83 -30.08 -24.38
CA GLU A 301 -45.62 -29.60 -23.24
C GLU A 301 -44.75 -28.96 -22.14
N MET A 302 -43.55 -29.51 -21.91
CA MET A 302 -42.51 -28.98 -21.03
C MET A 302 -41.21 -28.80 -21.82
N PRO A 303 -40.81 -27.56 -22.17
CA PRO A 303 -39.56 -27.31 -22.87
C PRO A 303 -38.34 -27.62 -21.99
N ALA A 304 -37.32 -28.22 -22.59
CA ALA A 304 -36.01 -28.41 -21.97
C ALA A 304 -35.18 -27.12 -22.05
N ASP A 305 -34.12 -27.01 -21.24
CA ASP A 305 -33.23 -25.85 -21.23
C ASP A 305 -32.65 -25.50 -22.62
N SER A 306 -32.40 -26.52 -23.45
CA SER A 306 -31.91 -26.37 -24.82
C SER A 306 -32.94 -25.77 -25.79
N ASP A 307 -34.24 -25.83 -25.46
CA ASP A 307 -35.32 -25.29 -26.27
C ASP A 307 -35.46 -23.76 -26.10
N PHE A 308 -34.93 -23.21 -24.99
CA PHE A 308 -34.96 -21.78 -24.71
C PHE A 308 -33.80 -21.05 -25.37
N LYS A 309 -34.13 -19.98 -26.09
CA LYS A 309 -33.15 -19.07 -26.72
C LYS A 309 -33.36 -17.65 -26.20
N ASP A 310 -32.33 -16.80 -26.32
CA ASP A 310 -32.47 -15.37 -26.05
C ASP A 310 -33.64 -14.80 -26.85
N ALA A 311 -34.54 -14.03 -26.22
CA ALA A 311 -35.79 -13.60 -26.84
C ALA A 311 -35.60 -12.78 -28.12
N LYS A 312 -34.45 -12.11 -28.27
CA LYS A 312 -34.03 -11.39 -29.48
C LYS A 312 -33.73 -12.30 -30.68
N ASP A 313 -33.41 -13.57 -30.43
CA ASP A 313 -33.02 -14.55 -31.45
C ASP A 313 -34.22 -15.41 -31.91
N VAL A 314 -35.39 -15.19 -31.31
CA VAL A 314 -36.64 -15.86 -31.67
C VAL A 314 -37.55 -14.85 -32.36
N ALA A 315 -37.84 -15.04 -33.65
CA ALA A 315 -38.81 -14.20 -34.36
C ALA A 315 -40.20 -14.36 -33.73
N ASN A 316 -40.72 -13.30 -33.13
CA ASN A 316 -42.04 -13.28 -32.48
C ASN A 316 -42.63 -11.86 -32.41
N ASP A 317 -43.97 -11.80 -32.47
CA ASP A 317 -44.77 -10.58 -32.36
C ASP A 317 -45.40 -10.42 -30.97
N LEU A 318 -44.85 -11.10 -29.95
CA LEU A 318 -45.40 -11.06 -28.60
C LEU A 318 -45.29 -9.65 -28.01
N GLN A 319 -46.41 -9.14 -27.51
CA GLN A 319 -46.43 -7.92 -26.70
C GLN A 319 -46.16 -8.29 -25.24
N LEU A 320 -44.94 -8.02 -24.77
CA LEU A 320 -44.45 -8.45 -23.47
C LEU A 320 -44.20 -7.26 -22.54
N GLU A 321 -44.47 -7.45 -21.25
CA GLU A 321 -44.20 -6.49 -20.18
C GLU A 321 -43.60 -7.19 -18.96
N ALA A 322 -42.78 -6.47 -18.19
CA ALA A 322 -42.28 -6.96 -16.91
C ALA A 322 -43.15 -6.42 -15.78
N LYS A 323 -43.36 -7.22 -14.74
CA LYS A 323 -44.12 -6.86 -13.54
C LYS A 323 -43.38 -7.24 -12.28
N ILE A 324 -43.66 -6.50 -11.22
CA ILE A 324 -43.24 -6.78 -9.85
C ILE A 324 -44.49 -7.06 -9.01
N ILE A 325 -44.47 -8.15 -8.24
CA ILE A 325 -45.57 -8.51 -7.33
C ILE A 325 -45.47 -7.58 -6.13
N SER A 326 -46.54 -6.81 -5.89
CA SER A 326 -46.67 -5.74 -4.90
C SER A 326 -46.05 -4.38 -5.29
N GLY A 327 -46.90 -3.35 -5.31
CA GLY A 327 -46.52 -1.97 -5.65
C GLY A 327 -45.91 -1.18 -4.48
N ASP A 328 -45.89 -1.74 -3.27
CA ASP A 328 -45.32 -1.08 -2.08
C ASP A 328 -43.78 -1.12 -2.02
N SER A 329 -43.14 -1.82 -2.96
CA SER A 329 -41.68 -1.79 -3.15
C SER A 329 -41.16 -0.42 -3.55
N GLY A 330 -41.98 0.44 -4.16
CA GLY A 330 -41.54 1.71 -4.76
C GLY A 330 -40.78 1.55 -6.08
N MET A 331 -40.71 0.31 -6.59
CA MET A 331 -40.00 -0.06 -7.82
C MET A 331 -40.98 -0.51 -8.89
N GLN A 332 -40.59 -0.31 -10.15
CA GLN A 332 -41.32 -0.74 -11.33
C GLN A 332 -40.39 -1.56 -12.22
N ALA A 333 -40.89 -2.69 -12.74
CA ALA A 333 -40.17 -3.52 -13.68
C ALA A 333 -40.48 -3.12 -15.12
N LYS A 334 -39.46 -3.14 -15.99
CA LYS A 334 -39.63 -2.88 -17.42
C LYS A 334 -38.82 -3.88 -18.24
N TYR A 335 -39.48 -4.47 -19.24
CA TYR A 335 -38.81 -5.28 -20.25
C TYR A 335 -38.46 -4.43 -21.47
N SER A 336 -37.26 -4.60 -22.00
CA SER A 336 -36.74 -3.93 -23.19
C SER A 336 -36.45 -4.96 -24.28
N LYS A 337 -37.23 -4.91 -25.37
CA LYS A 337 -37.04 -5.77 -26.56
C LYS A 337 -35.73 -5.47 -27.29
N MET A 338 -35.23 -4.22 -27.22
CA MET A 338 -34.02 -3.80 -27.95
C MET A 338 -32.75 -4.51 -27.46
N ASP A 339 -32.56 -4.63 -26.15
CA ASP A 339 -31.36 -5.21 -25.53
C ASP A 339 -31.65 -6.51 -24.76
N ASN A 340 -32.89 -7.02 -24.89
CA ASN A 340 -33.38 -8.21 -24.20
C ASN A 340 -33.16 -8.17 -22.68
N SER A 341 -33.40 -7.01 -22.05
CA SER A 341 -33.17 -6.83 -20.62
C SER A 341 -34.45 -6.59 -19.83
N VAL A 342 -34.49 -7.11 -18.61
CA VAL A 342 -35.48 -6.74 -17.59
C VAL A 342 -34.78 -5.85 -16.58
N LYS A 343 -35.29 -4.62 -16.41
CA LYS A 343 -34.71 -3.57 -15.56
C LYS A 343 -35.71 -3.11 -14.51
N LEU A 344 -35.19 -2.60 -13.40
CA LEU A 344 -35.97 -2.00 -12.32
C LEU A 344 -35.71 -0.50 -12.22
N SER A 345 -36.77 0.29 -12.22
CA SER A 345 -36.72 1.74 -12.04
C SER A 345 -37.61 2.19 -10.89
N GLY A 346 -37.19 3.19 -10.12
CA GLY A 346 -37.92 3.68 -8.96
C GLY A 346 -36.98 4.02 -7.81
N ILE A 347 -37.57 4.23 -6.63
CA ILE A 347 -36.85 4.40 -5.37
C ILE A 347 -37.42 3.37 -4.39
N PRO A 348 -36.63 2.39 -3.92
CA PRO A 348 -37.12 1.39 -2.99
C PRO A 348 -37.67 2.04 -1.72
N SER A 349 -38.91 1.73 -1.35
CA SER A 349 -39.62 2.40 -0.24
C SER A 349 -39.86 1.52 0.98
N LYS A 350 -39.90 0.19 0.81
CA LYS A 350 -40.24 -0.73 1.88
C LYS A 350 -39.35 -1.97 1.83
N LYS A 351 -38.92 -2.44 3.00
CA LYS A 351 -38.15 -3.67 3.14
C LYS A 351 -38.99 -4.89 2.77
N GLY A 352 -38.41 -5.84 2.07
CA GLY A 352 -39.10 -7.07 1.66
C GLY A 352 -38.44 -7.76 0.47
N THR A 353 -38.94 -8.95 0.17
CA THR A 353 -38.58 -9.73 -1.03
C THR A 353 -39.73 -9.68 -2.01
N TYR A 354 -39.46 -9.15 -3.20
CA TYR A 354 -40.45 -8.92 -4.25
C TYR A 354 -40.18 -9.81 -5.44
N LYS A 355 -41.23 -10.42 -5.99
CA LYS A 355 -41.12 -11.31 -7.16
C LYS A 355 -41.25 -10.49 -8.44
N VAL A 356 -40.30 -10.62 -9.35
CA VAL A 356 -40.30 -9.97 -10.66
C VAL A 356 -40.44 -11.03 -11.75
N PHE A 357 -41.27 -10.77 -12.75
CA PHE A 357 -41.50 -11.69 -13.87
C PHE A 357 -41.84 -10.93 -15.16
N VAL A 358 -41.84 -11.62 -16.29
CA VAL A 358 -42.30 -11.12 -17.58
C VAL A 358 -43.57 -11.86 -17.98
N GLN A 359 -44.56 -11.14 -18.51
CA GLN A 359 -45.78 -11.71 -19.05
C GLN A 359 -46.17 -11.08 -20.38
N SER A 360 -47.05 -11.75 -21.12
CA SER A 360 -47.77 -11.11 -22.22
C SER A 360 -48.75 -10.05 -21.68
N LYS A 361 -49.01 -9.00 -22.47
CA LYS A 361 -49.96 -7.94 -22.09
C LYS A 361 -51.39 -8.44 -21.89
N ASP A 362 -51.77 -9.52 -22.57
CA ASP A 362 -53.05 -10.21 -22.38
C ASP A 362 -53.06 -11.16 -21.17
N GLY A 363 -51.92 -11.33 -20.48
CA GLY A 363 -51.77 -12.14 -19.28
C GLY A 363 -51.72 -13.66 -19.49
N LYS A 364 -51.82 -14.15 -20.74
CA LYS A 364 -51.89 -15.59 -21.03
C LYS A 364 -50.56 -16.33 -20.89
N LEU A 365 -49.43 -15.63 -21.10
CA LEU A 365 -48.09 -16.18 -20.97
C LEU A 365 -47.38 -15.52 -19.80
N LYS A 366 -46.77 -16.31 -18.92
CA LYS A 366 -46.02 -15.83 -17.75
C LYS A 366 -44.69 -16.58 -17.64
N SER A 367 -43.62 -15.87 -17.34
CA SER A 367 -42.32 -16.48 -17.03
C SER A 367 -42.26 -17.04 -15.61
N ASN A 368 -41.16 -17.72 -15.27
CA ASN A 368 -40.75 -17.88 -13.88
C ASN A 368 -40.54 -16.51 -13.19
N GLU A 369 -40.49 -16.53 -11.87
CA GLU A 369 -40.27 -15.36 -11.03
C GLU A 369 -38.82 -15.34 -10.51
N LEU A 370 -38.23 -14.15 -10.42
CA LEU A 370 -36.95 -13.91 -9.77
C LEU A 370 -37.13 -12.96 -8.59
N ASP A 371 -36.34 -13.15 -7.54
CA ASP A 371 -36.38 -12.33 -6.33
C ASP A 371 -35.64 -11.00 -6.53
N PHE A 372 -36.27 -9.93 -6.05
CA PHE A 372 -35.71 -8.60 -5.85
C PHE A 372 -35.86 -8.22 -4.38
N GLU A 373 -34.75 -8.10 -3.68
CA GLU A 373 -34.73 -7.86 -2.23
C GLU A 373 -34.43 -6.39 -1.91
N VAL A 374 -35.22 -5.82 -0.99
CA VAL A 374 -35.03 -4.47 -0.45
C VAL A 374 -34.75 -4.57 1.04
N PHE A 375 -33.63 -4.00 1.48
CA PHE A 375 -33.20 -3.99 2.88
C PHE A 375 -33.31 -2.59 3.50
N ASP A 376 -33.58 -2.53 4.80
CA ASP A 376 -33.37 -1.31 5.59
C ASP A 376 -31.95 -1.30 6.15
N SER A 377 -31.10 -0.39 5.64
CA SER A 377 -29.70 -0.25 6.08
C SER A 377 -29.54 0.09 7.58
N ASN A 378 -30.60 0.54 8.25
CA ASN A 378 -30.59 0.88 9.67
C ASN A 378 -31.04 -0.28 10.56
N GLU A 379 -31.61 -1.34 9.99
CA GLU A 379 -32.09 -2.51 10.72
C GLU A 379 -31.25 -3.76 10.44
N VAL A 380 -30.88 -3.99 9.17
CA VAL A 380 -30.11 -5.19 8.77
C VAL A 380 -28.76 -5.22 9.50
N THR A 381 -28.43 -6.36 10.09
CA THR A 381 -27.17 -6.56 10.81
C THR A 381 -26.25 -7.53 10.08
N LEU A 382 -24.94 -7.45 10.35
CA LEU A 382 -23.98 -8.42 9.81
C LEU A 382 -24.24 -9.82 10.35
N GLU A 383 -24.59 -9.94 11.63
CA GLU A 383 -24.91 -11.20 12.32
C GLU A 383 -26.04 -11.97 11.61
N GLU A 384 -27.07 -11.27 11.13
CA GLU A 384 -28.18 -11.89 10.38
C GLU A 384 -27.78 -12.37 8.98
N ARG A 385 -26.72 -11.80 8.39
CA ARG A 385 -26.35 -12.01 6.99
C ARG A 385 -25.11 -12.89 6.82
N LEU A 386 -24.21 -12.90 7.81
CA LEU A 386 -22.99 -13.70 7.82
C LEU A 386 -23.27 -15.12 8.34
N VAL A 387 -24.16 -15.83 7.65
CA VAL A 387 -24.65 -17.17 8.02
C VAL A 387 -24.46 -18.18 6.89
N GLU A 388 -24.32 -19.47 7.22
CA GLU A 388 -23.96 -20.52 6.23
C GLU A 388 -24.93 -20.64 5.05
N SER A 389 -26.21 -20.35 5.25
CA SER A 389 -27.23 -20.40 4.19
C SER A 389 -27.01 -19.36 3.10
N GLU A 390 -26.23 -18.31 3.36
CA GLU A 390 -25.89 -17.27 2.39
C GLU A 390 -24.58 -17.58 1.64
N PHE A 391 -23.85 -18.61 2.06
CA PHE A 391 -22.55 -18.93 1.48
C PHE A 391 -22.66 -19.94 0.34
N ARG A 392 -21.77 -19.82 -0.64
CA ARG A 392 -21.62 -20.78 -1.75
C ARG A 392 -20.40 -21.66 -1.51
N ALA A 393 -20.47 -22.92 -1.90
CA ALA A 393 -19.31 -23.80 -1.85
C ALA A 393 -18.25 -23.35 -2.87
N LEU A 394 -16.98 -23.33 -2.47
CA LEU A 394 -15.89 -23.23 -3.42
C LEU A 394 -15.79 -24.53 -4.21
N LYS A 395 -15.39 -24.45 -5.48
CA LYS A 395 -15.20 -25.67 -6.30
C LYS A 395 -14.10 -26.56 -5.73
N ASN A 396 -13.04 -25.98 -5.17
CA ASN A 396 -11.90 -26.70 -4.61
C ASN A 396 -11.22 -25.87 -3.49
N PRO A 397 -11.20 -26.33 -2.22
CA PRO A 397 -11.93 -27.46 -1.67
C PRO A 397 -13.40 -27.09 -1.38
N GLU A 398 -14.33 -28.03 -1.57
CA GLU A 398 -15.77 -27.82 -1.29
C GLU A 398 -16.10 -27.53 0.18
N THR A 399 -15.19 -27.86 1.09
CA THR A 399 -15.28 -27.58 2.53
C THR A 399 -15.14 -26.10 2.85
N LYS A 400 -14.58 -25.31 1.94
CA LYS A 400 -14.46 -23.86 2.07
C LYS A 400 -15.55 -23.17 1.28
N LYS A 401 -15.98 -22.03 1.81
CA LYS A 401 -17.10 -21.26 1.30
C LYS A 401 -16.68 -19.89 0.82
N GLU A 402 -17.47 -19.32 -0.06
CA GLU A 402 -17.41 -17.93 -0.46
C GLU A 402 -18.74 -17.21 -0.19
N TRP A 403 -18.67 -15.92 0.04
CA TRP A 403 -19.83 -15.07 0.23
C TRP A 403 -19.71 -13.80 -0.61
N ASP A 404 -20.75 -13.51 -1.38
CA ASP A 404 -20.98 -12.20 -1.98
C ASP A 404 -21.85 -11.40 -1.00
N MET A 405 -21.28 -10.34 -0.42
CA MET A 405 -21.93 -9.55 0.62
C MET A 405 -23.29 -9.02 0.12
N LYS A 406 -24.34 -9.33 0.88
CA LYS A 406 -25.71 -8.91 0.58
C LYS A 406 -26.45 -8.50 1.85
N PRO A 407 -26.96 -7.25 1.96
CA PRO A 407 -26.86 -6.17 0.96
C PRO A 407 -25.46 -5.54 0.88
N TRP A 408 -25.23 -4.70 -0.12
CA TRP A 408 -23.95 -4.02 -0.37
C TRP A 408 -23.56 -3.00 0.72
N VAL A 409 -24.47 -2.63 1.63
CA VAL A 409 -24.17 -1.81 2.83
C VAL A 409 -24.67 -2.52 4.07
N ILE A 410 -23.79 -2.73 5.04
CA ILE A 410 -24.17 -3.17 6.39
C ILE A 410 -23.56 -2.22 7.42
N LYS A 411 -24.42 -1.46 8.11
CA LYS A 411 -24.00 -0.46 9.10
C LYS A 411 -23.90 -1.02 10.52
N LYS A 412 -24.66 -2.06 10.87
CA LYS A 412 -24.72 -2.64 12.22
C LYS A 412 -24.15 -4.06 12.21
N PHE A 413 -23.42 -4.44 13.26
CA PHE A 413 -22.83 -5.76 13.34
C PHE A 413 -23.79 -6.78 13.97
N GLY A 414 -24.41 -6.45 15.09
CA GLY A 414 -25.42 -7.30 15.75
C GLY A 414 -26.56 -6.47 16.32
N LYS A 415 -27.59 -7.13 16.86
CA LYS A 415 -28.73 -6.45 17.48
C LYS A 415 -28.39 -5.89 18.85
N ASP A 416 -27.73 -6.71 19.67
CA ASP A 416 -27.40 -6.39 21.06
C ASP A 416 -25.90 -6.09 21.23
N LYS A 417 -25.05 -6.71 20.40
CA LYS A 417 -23.59 -6.57 20.47
C LYS A 417 -23.03 -6.22 19.10
N GLU A 418 -22.20 -5.18 19.04
CA GLU A 418 -21.49 -4.76 17.82
C GLU A 418 -20.21 -5.60 17.58
N GLU A 419 -20.29 -6.91 17.79
CA GLU A 419 -19.18 -7.84 17.60
C GLU A 419 -19.67 -9.11 16.91
N VAL A 420 -19.03 -9.46 15.79
CA VAL A 420 -19.39 -10.65 15.00
C VAL A 420 -18.13 -11.46 14.71
N THR A 421 -18.21 -12.78 14.88
CA THR A 421 -17.13 -13.70 14.52
C THR A 421 -17.39 -14.34 13.17
N VAL A 422 -16.37 -14.31 12.30
CA VAL A 422 -16.44 -14.90 10.97
C VAL A 422 -16.44 -16.43 11.07
N PRO A 423 -17.39 -17.13 10.42
CA PRO A 423 -17.37 -18.60 10.35
C PRO A 423 -16.08 -19.14 9.73
N LYS A 424 -15.43 -20.12 10.37
CA LYS A 424 -14.10 -20.64 9.97
C LYS A 424 -14.06 -21.30 8.59
N ASN A 425 -15.21 -21.73 8.07
CA ASN A 425 -15.35 -22.31 6.73
C ASN A 425 -15.50 -21.22 5.65
N LEU A 426 -15.85 -19.98 6.00
CA LEU A 426 -15.86 -18.87 5.07
C LEU A 426 -14.42 -18.45 4.75
N LYS A 427 -14.00 -18.65 3.51
CA LYS A 427 -12.65 -18.34 3.03
C LYS A 427 -12.62 -17.07 2.20
N LEU A 428 -13.59 -16.86 1.32
CA LEU A 428 -13.65 -15.67 0.46
C LEU A 428 -14.88 -14.84 0.80
N TRP A 429 -14.70 -13.56 1.07
CA TRP A 429 -15.78 -12.62 1.26
C TRP A 429 -15.60 -11.45 0.31
N PHE A 430 -16.45 -11.41 -0.70
CA PHE A 430 -16.49 -10.40 -1.75
C PHE A 430 -17.50 -9.32 -1.39
N GLY A 431 -17.07 -8.06 -1.37
CA GLY A 431 -17.99 -6.94 -1.48
C GLY A 431 -18.50 -6.73 -2.91
N SER A 432 -17.71 -7.17 -3.89
CA SER A 432 -18.04 -7.17 -5.32
C SER A 432 -17.13 -8.16 -6.05
N ARG A 433 -17.58 -8.68 -7.19
CA ARG A 433 -16.74 -9.47 -8.12
C ARG A 433 -16.07 -8.63 -9.20
N GLU A 434 -16.30 -7.32 -9.18
CA GLU A 434 -15.74 -6.34 -10.11
C GLU A 434 -14.91 -5.33 -9.32
N SER A 435 -13.62 -5.21 -9.67
CA SER A 435 -12.68 -4.23 -9.11
C SER A 435 -13.20 -2.81 -9.30
N GLY A 436 -13.00 -1.95 -8.31
CA GLY A 436 -13.51 -0.57 -8.31
C GLY A 436 -14.97 -0.42 -7.87
N LYS A 437 -15.71 -1.51 -7.66
CA LYS A 437 -17.02 -1.52 -6.99
C LYS A 437 -16.86 -2.15 -5.61
N TYR A 438 -17.45 -1.55 -4.58
CA TYR A 438 -17.20 -1.95 -3.19
C TYR A 438 -18.51 -2.07 -2.41
N SER A 439 -18.58 -3.07 -1.54
CA SER A 439 -19.55 -3.06 -0.45
C SER A 439 -19.02 -2.25 0.73
N GLU A 440 -19.91 -1.59 1.48
CA GLU A 440 -19.57 -0.80 2.66
C GLU A 440 -19.90 -1.54 3.95
N LEU A 441 -18.91 -1.64 4.84
CA LEU A 441 -19.05 -2.26 6.16
C LEU A 441 -18.78 -1.25 7.27
N GLY A 442 -19.76 -1.06 8.14
CA GLY A 442 -19.73 -0.15 9.29
C GLY A 442 -20.26 1.25 8.97
N TYR A 443 -19.78 2.25 9.70
CA TYR A 443 -20.14 3.66 9.55
C TYR A 443 -18.94 4.58 9.88
N PRO A 444 -18.90 5.82 9.36
CA PRO A 444 -17.81 6.73 9.67
C PRO A 444 -17.91 7.28 11.10
N ILE A 445 -16.75 7.43 11.75
CA ILE A 445 -16.60 8.10 13.04
C ILE A 445 -15.61 9.27 12.90
N ASP A 446 -15.72 10.24 13.80
CA ASP A 446 -14.81 11.39 13.84
C ASP A 446 -13.36 10.97 14.13
N GLU A 447 -12.42 11.81 13.70
CA GLU A 447 -11.00 11.61 13.98
C GLU A 447 -10.75 11.43 15.48
N ASN A 448 -9.86 10.49 15.83
CA ASN A 448 -9.48 10.17 17.22
C ASN A 448 -10.59 9.53 18.08
N LYS A 449 -11.78 9.23 17.54
CA LYS A 449 -12.78 8.42 18.24
C LYS A 449 -12.40 6.94 18.20
N PRO A 450 -12.72 6.18 19.26
CA PRO A 450 -12.50 4.74 19.27
C PRO A 450 -13.47 4.03 18.30
N THR A 451 -13.00 2.95 17.69
CA THR A 451 -13.83 2.01 16.94
C THR A 451 -14.91 1.42 17.86
N THR A 452 -16.11 1.26 17.33
CA THR A 452 -17.29 0.77 18.07
C THR A 452 -17.72 -0.64 17.66
N GLN A 453 -17.25 -1.13 16.51
CA GLN A 453 -17.66 -2.41 15.92
C GLN A 453 -16.45 -3.33 15.77
N THR A 454 -16.64 -4.62 16.04
CA THR A 454 -15.54 -5.60 16.00
C THR A 454 -15.86 -6.79 15.10
N LEU A 455 -15.02 -7.05 14.10
CA LEU A 455 -15.07 -8.26 13.27
C LEU A 455 -13.98 -9.22 13.72
N VAL A 456 -14.33 -10.39 14.25
CA VAL A 456 -13.37 -11.36 14.76
C VAL A 456 -13.06 -12.43 13.70
N VAL A 457 -11.78 -12.60 13.38
CA VAL A 457 -11.28 -13.57 12.40
C VAL A 457 -10.42 -14.60 13.14
N THR A 458 -10.89 -15.86 13.18
CA THR A 458 -10.18 -17.01 13.78
C THR A 458 -9.86 -18.11 12.78
N GLY A 459 -10.30 -17.96 11.52
CA GLY A 459 -9.96 -18.83 10.39
C GLY A 459 -9.12 -18.08 9.34
N GLU A 460 -8.91 -18.71 8.19
CA GLU A 460 -8.33 -18.05 7.01
C GLU A 460 -9.42 -17.34 6.22
N LEU A 461 -9.30 -16.02 6.05
CA LEU A 461 -10.27 -15.17 5.37
C LEU A 461 -9.59 -14.21 4.39
N TYR A 462 -10.14 -14.11 3.18
CA TYR A 462 -9.82 -13.10 2.18
C TYR A 462 -10.99 -12.12 2.08
N LEU A 463 -10.73 -10.85 2.42
CA LEU A 463 -11.67 -9.74 2.19
C LEU A 463 -11.29 -9.04 0.88
N ILE A 464 -12.26 -8.97 -0.05
CA ILE A 464 -12.02 -8.55 -1.43
C ILE A 464 -13.06 -7.51 -1.83
N ASN A 465 -12.65 -6.39 -2.43
CA ASN A 465 -13.54 -5.33 -2.90
C ASN A 465 -14.44 -4.77 -1.79
N MET A 466 -13.83 -4.44 -0.65
CA MET A 466 -14.52 -3.91 0.52
C MET A 466 -14.12 -2.47 0.84
N LYS A 467 -15.08 -1.67 1.30
CA LYS A 467 -14.84 -0.40 1.97
C LYS A 467 -15.20 -0.55 3.45
N ILE A 468 -14.18 -0.65 4.29
CA ILE A 468 -14.32 -0.93 5.73
C ILE A 468 -14.17 0.39 6.49
N LEU A 469 -15.26 0.89 7.05
CA LEU A 469 -15.35 2.25 7.59
C LEU A 469 -14.73 2.37 8.99
N SER A 470 -14.51 3.61 9.44
CA SER A 470 -13.73 3.90 10.64
C SER A 470 -14.32 3.41 11.96
N SER A 471 -15.60 3.04 12.02
CA SER A 471 -16.20 2.36 13.18
C SER A 471 -15.63 0.96 13.44
N VAL A 472 -15.07 0.30 12.41
CA VAL A 472 -14.75 -1.12 12.43
C VAL A 472 -13.32 -1.39 12.92
N ASN A 473 -13.17 -2.36 13.82
CA ASN A 473 -11.91 -2.99 14.17
C ASN A 473 -11.95 -4.48 13.77
N ILE A 474 -11.10 -4.90 12.85
CA ILE A 474 -10.94 -6.32 12.52
C ILE A 474 -9.92 -6.93 13.46
N VAL A 475 -10.33 -7.89 14.29
CA VAL A 475 -9.45 -8.59 15.23
C VAL A 475 -9.10 -9.96 14.67
N VAL A 476 -7.83 -10.16 14.32
CA VAL A 476 -7.29 -11.42 13.81
C VAL A 476 -6.54 -12.12 14.94
N LYS A 477 -7.04 -13.28 15.37
CA LYS A 477 -6.51 -13.98 16.54
C LYS A 477 -6.69 -15.49 16.49
N ASP A 478 -6.10 -16.18 17.46
CA ASP A 478 -6.28 -17.62 17.71
C ASP A 478 -5.92 -18.47 16.47
N GLY A 479 -4.82 -18.12 15.81
CA GLY A 479 -4.35 -18.76 14.57
C GLY A 479 -5.08 -18.29 13.29
N GLY A 480 -5.99 -17.32 13.39
CA GLY A 480 -6.65 -16.72 12.24
C GLY A 480 -5.67 -16.03 11.29
N LYS A 481 -6.02 -16.03 10.00
CA LYS A 481 -5.25 -15.38 8.93
C LYS A 481 -6.18 -14.48 8.13
N LEU A 482 -5.85 -13.20 8.04
CA LEU A 482 -6.57 -12.24 7.20
C LEU A 482 -5.71 -11.82 6.01
N ASN A 483 -6.28 -11.92 4.82
CA ASN A 483 -5.73 -11.33 3.60
C ASN A 483 -6.70 -10.24 3.09
N LEU A 484 -6.18 -9.04 2.84
CA LEU A 484 -6.95 -7.91 2.32
C LEU A 484 -6.52 -7.59 0.88
N SER A 485 -7.45 -7.72 -0.07
CA SER A 485 -7.22 -7.48 -1.49
C SER A 485 -8.21 -6.46 -2.06
N ASP A 486 -7.70 -5.56 -2.90
CA ASP A 486 -8.47 -4.51 -3.58
C ASP A 486 -9.54 -3.86 -2.68
N SER A 487 -9.13 -3.33 -1.52
CA SER A 487 -10.05 -2.85 -0.48
C SER A 487 -9.56 -1.59 0.23
N SER A 488 -10.48 -0.70 0.62
CA SER A 488 -10.15 0.52 1.36
C SER A 488 -10.57 0.40 2.83
N LEU A 489 -9.60 0.38 3.75
CA LEU A 489 -9.85 0.27 5.18
C LEU A 489 -9.55 1.58 5.91
N TYR A 490 -10.56 2.17 6.54
CA TYR A 490 -10.48 3.39 7.36
C TYR A 490 -10.49 3.10 8.86
N GLY A 491 -10.95 1.89 9.23
CA GLY A 491 -10.98 1.39 10.61
C GLY A 491 -9.63 0.89 11.10
N LYS A 492 -9.64 -0.10 11.99
CA LYS A 492 -8.44 -0.72 12.52
C LYS A 492 -8.36 -2.19 12.15
N ILE A 493 -7.13 -2.70 12.07
CA ILE A 493 -6.87 -4.14 12.12
C ILE A 493 -6.02 -4.40 13.36
N THR A 494 -6.52 -5.19 14.29
CA THR A 494 -5.75 -5.65 15.46
C THR A 494 -5.37 -7.11 15.25
N VAL A 495 -4.08 -7.42 15.27
CA VAL A 495 -3.56 -8.78 15.17
C VAL A 495 -3.00 -9.18 16.54
N GLU A 496 -3.41 -10.31 17.08
CA GLU A 496 -3.02 -10.77 18.42
C GLU A 496 -3.07 -12.30 18.54
N ASN A 497 -2.48 -12.87 19.59
CA ASN A 497 -2.65 -14.29 19.98
C ASN A 497 -2.46 -15.29 18.82
N GLY A 498 -1.37 -15.16 18.05
CA GLY A 498 -1.06 -16.04 16.92
C GLY A 498 -1.76 -15.70 15.62
N GLY A 499 -2.49 -14.58 15.55
CA GLY A 499 -3.09 -14.07 14.32
C GLY A 499 -2.05 -13.65 13.27
N THR A 500 -2.43 -13.72 12.00
CA THR A 500 -1.58 -13.37 10.85
C THR A 500 -2.29 -12.40 9.90
N LEU A 501 -1.60 -11.35 9.47
CA LEU A 501 -2.08 -10.40 8.46
C LEU A 501 -1.23 -10.42 7.19
N GLU A 502 -1.92 -10.39 6.05
CA GLU A 502 -1.39 -10.13 4.72
C GLU A 502 -2.20 -9.03 4.04
N VAL A 503 -1.53 -8.11 3.34
CA VAL A 503 -2.17 -7.03 2.59
C VAL A 503 -1.57 -6.98 1.20
N ASN A 504 -2.41 -7.00 0.17
CA ASN A 504 -1.98 -6.98 -1.23
C ASN A 504 -1.02 -8.13 -1.58
N TYR A 505 -1.36 -9.35 -1.17
CA TYR A 505 -0.58 -10.54 -1.51
C TYR A 505 -1.47 -11.62 -2.09
N ASP A 506 -1.09 -12.09 -3.28
CA ASP A 506 -1.70 -13.24 -3.91
C ASP A 506 -0.98 -14.51 -3.45
N ASP A 507 -1.67 -15.20 -2.55
CA ASP A 507 -1.16 -16.40 -1.92
C ASP A 507 -1.15 -17.61 -2.88
N TYR A 508 -1.95 -17.58 -3.94
CA TYR A 508 -1.99 -18.63 -4.96
C TYR A 508 -0.83 -18.48 -5.93
N HIS A 509 -0.58 -17.27 -6.41
CA HIS A 509 0.53 -16.96 -7.34
C HIS A 509 1.85 -16.62 -6.63
N LYS A 510 1.85 -16.55 -5.30
CA LYS A 510 3.02 -16.19 -4.47
C LYS A 510 3.64 -14.85 -4.88
N SER A 511 2.79 -13.89 -5.23
CA SER A 511 3.19 -12.59 -5.78
C SER A 511 2.50 -11.44 -5.09
N PHE A 512 3.13 -10.28 -5.10
CA PHE A 512 2.49 -9.05 -4.62
C PHE A 512 1.40 -8.58 -5.59
N ALA A 513 0.28 -8.18 -5.01
CA ALA A 513 -0.83 -7.52 -5.67
C ALA A 513 -0.82 -6.02 -5.33
N SER A 514 -1.88 -5.32 -5.71
CA SER A 514 -2.14 -3.92 -5.38
C SER A 514 -3.65 -3.69 -5.30
N GLY A 515 -4.06 -2.57 -4.72
CA GLY A 515 -5.46 -2.14 -4.68
C GLY A 515 -5.95 -1.85 -3.27
N SER A 516 -5.43 -2.56 -2.27
CA SER A 516 -5.80 -2.29 -0.87
C SER A 516 -5.03 -1.13 -0.26
N SER A 517 -5.74 -0.18 0.34
CA SER A 517 -5.15 0.91 1.14
C SER A 517 -5.58 0.85 2.60
N ILE A 518 -4.63 1.08 3.51
CA ILE A 518 -4.87 1.16 4.95
C ILE A 518 -4.87 2.64 5.35
N ASN A 519 -6.06 3.25 5.33
CA ASN A 519 -6.29 4.65 5.70
C ASN A 519 -6.54 4.84 7.21
N GLY A 520 -6.74 3.74 7.93
CA GLY A 520 -6.75 3.73 9.40
C GLY A 520 -5.42 3.25 9.96
N GLN A 521 -5.45 2.25 10.86
CA GLN A 521 -4.23 1.78 11.54
C GLN A 521 -4.21 0.26 11.74
N ILE A 522 -3.04 -0.36 11.53
CA ILE A 522 -2.77 -1.74 11.94
C ILE A 522 -2.13 -1.74 13.33
N ILE A 523 -2.62 -2.59 14.22
CA ILE A 523 -2.11 -2.77 15.59
C ILE A 523 -1.62 -4.21 15.73
N LEU A 524 -0.33 -4.38 16.02
CA LEU A 524 0.27 -5.70 16.27
C LEU A 524 0.49 -5.87 17.78
N LYS A 525 -0.21 -6.82 18.39
CA LYS A 525 -0.05 -7.19 19.81
C LYS A 525 0.77 -8.47 19.97
N ASP A 526 0.81 -9.01 21.19
CA ASP A 526 1.60 -10.19 21.52
C ASP A 526 1.17 -11.39 20.65
N GLY A 527 2.15 -12.06 20.05
CA GLY A 527 1.94 -13.20 19.16
C GLY A 527 1.48 -12.83 17.74
N ALA A 528 1.40 -11.56 17.38
CA ALA A 528 1.00 -11.13 16.04
C ALA A 528 2.06 -11.44 14.97
N THR A 529 1.62 -11.84 13.79
CA THR A 529 2.45 -11.96 12.60
C THR A 529 1.98 -11.04 11.49
N LEU A 530 2.88 -10.24 10.92
CA LEU A 530 2.65 -9.51 9.67
C LEU A 530 3.59 -10.09 8.61
N GLN A 531 3.04 -10.57 7.49
CA GLN A 531 3.85 -11.23 6.47
C GLN A 531 3.49 -10.81 5.06
N ASN A 532 4.44 -10.95 4.14
CA ASN A 532 4.24 -10.80 2.68
C ASN A 532 3.25 -9.68 2.34
N SER A 533 3.55 -8.42 2.67
CA SER A 533 2.56 -7.34 2.58
C SER A 533 3.10 -6.11 1.86
N VAL A 534 2.25 -5.49 1.03
CA VAL A 534 2.44 -4.13 0.53
C VAL A 534 1.33 -3.26 1.10
N ILE A 535 1.70 -2.41 2.05
CA ILE A 535 0.80 -1.56 2.80
C ILE A 535 1.08 -0.11 2.44
N TYR A 536 0.05 0.62 2.07
CA TYR A 536 0.14 2.06 1.89
C TYR A 536 -1.10 2.74 2.44
N SER A 537 -0.90 3.94 2.95
CA SER A 537 -1.94 4.81 3.46
C SER A 537 -2.20 5.96 2.48
N ASN A 538 -3.47 6.33 2.34
CA ASN A 538 -3.94 7.56 1.73
C ASN A 538 -4.84 8.32 2.73
N ALA A 539 -4.59 8.19 4.04
CA ALA A 539 -5.45 8.65 5.12
C ALA A 539 -5.76 10.15 5.14
N ASN A 540 -4.87 10.98 4.57
CA ASN A 540 -5.04 12.43 4.51
C ASN A 540 -5.60 12.90 3.16
N TYR A 541 -5.66 12.00 2.17
CA TYR A 541 -6.27 12.27 0.87
C TYR A 541 -7.70 11.71 0.77
N LEU A 542 -7.95 10.54 1.36
CA LEU A 542 -9.24 9.86 1.36
C LEU A 542 -9.94 10.04 2.70
N THR A 543 -11.26 10.27 2.67
CA THR A 543 -12.11 10.27 3.87
C THR A 543 -13.31 9.34 3.68
N ASP A 544 -13.73 8.69 4.75
CA ASP A 544 -14.98 7.94 4.84
C ASP A 544 -16.14 8.78 5.40
N GLY A 545 -15.86 9.99 5.88
CA GLY A 545 -16.83 10.95 6.39
C GLY A 545 -16.90 12.21 5.54
N LYS A 546 -17.44 13.29 6.11
CA LYS A 546 -17.56 14.60 5.45
C LYS A 546 -16.34 15.50 5.64
N ASN A 547 -15.50 15.19 6.64
CA ASN A 547 -14.36 16.02 7.03
C ASN A 547 -13.05 15.37 6.59
N ALA A 548 -12.11 16.20 6.14
CA ALA A 548 -10.73 15.76 5.95
C ALA A 548 -10.09 15.41 7.31
N LYS A 549 -9.24 14.39 7.31
CA LYS A 549 -8.50 13.93 8.51
C LYS A 549 -7.06 14.43 8.44
N HIS A 550 -6.42 14.56 9.60
CA HIS A 550 -5.03 15.03 9.75
C HIS A 550 -4.18 13.96 10.44
N ILE A 551 -4.20 12.74 9.89
CA ILE A 551 -3.54 11.57 10.46
C ILE A 551 -2.02 11.71 10.36
N GLN A 552 -1.38 11.78 11.54
CA GLN A 552 0.07 11.78 11.70
C GLN A 552 0.57 10.51 12.41
N ASN A 553 -0.34 9.73 12.98
CA ASN A 553 -0.01 8.47 13.64
C ASN A 553 0.50 7.45 12.61
N PRO A 554 1.53 6.65 12.95
CA PRO A 554 2.07 5.68 12.01
C PRO A 554 1.03 4.67 11.53
N VAL A 555 1.21 4.20 10.28
CA VAL A 555 0.31 3.21 9.65
C VAL A 555 0.24 1.92 10.47
N VAL A 556 1.36 1.49 11.05
CA VAL A 556 1.46 0.31 11.90
C VAL A 556 1.96 0.68 13.30
N SER A 557 1.25 0.21 14.34
CA SER A 557 1.61 0.36 15.74
C SER A 557 1.88 -1.00 16.38
N VAL A 558 3.12 -1.25 16.79
CA VAL A 558 3.52 -2.49 17.47
C VAL A 558 3.43 -2.29 18.98
N GLN A 559 2.41 -2.89 19.57
CA GLN A 559 2.06 -2.78 20.99
C GLN A 559 2.36 -4.06 21.78
N GLY A 560 2.78 -5.13 21.11
CA GLY A 560 3.20 -6.39 21.70
C GLY A 560 4.45 -6.97 21.04
N ASN A 561 4.82 -8.18 21.45
CA ASN A 561 5.88 -8.96 20.83
C ASN A 561 5.36 -9.59 19.53
N ALA A 562 5.83 -9.08 18.39
CA ALA A 562 5.32 -9.41 17.06
C ALA A 562 6.43 -9.90 16.12
N THR A 563 6.03 -10.56 15.03
CA THR A 563 6.94 -11.16 14.06
C THR A 563 6.67 -10.67 12.64
N ILE A 564 7.73 -10.40 11.89
CA ILE A 564 7.70 -10.14 10.44
C ILE A 564 8.21 -11.37 9.69
N LYS A 565 7.44 -11.85 8.71
CA LYS A 565 7.83 -12.95 7.82
C LYS A 565 7.79 -12.54 6.35
N GLY A 566 8.73 -13.06 5.56
CA GLY A 566 8.85 -12.74 4.15
C GLY A 566 9.07 -11.23 3.93
N ASN A 567 8.52 -10.69 2.85
CA ASN A 567 8.77 -9.29 2.48
C ASN A 567 7.58 -8.40 2.86
N VAL A 568 7.79 -7.40 3.72
CA VAL A 568 6.77 -6.44 4.16
C VAL A 568 7.24 -5.03 3.86
N PHE A 569 6.44 -4.27 3.12
CA PHE A 569 6.72 -2.88 2.76
C PHE A 569 5.56 -1.98 3.17
N ILE A 570 5.85 -0.92 3.91
CA ILE A 570 4.85 -0.01 4.49
C ILE A 570 5.17 1.42 4.09
N ARG A 571 4.17 2.11 3.53
CA ARG A 571 4.25 3.52 3.16
C ARG A 571 3.25 4.37 3.95
N GLY A 572 3.76 5.39 4.64
CA GLY A 572 2.95 6.46 5.23
C GLY A 572 2.39 7.43 4.18
N ASP A 573 1.25 8.06 4.48
CA ASP A 573 0.67 9.10 3.63
C ASP A 573 1.34 10.48 3.80
N GLU A 574 1.19 11.32 2.79
CA GLU A 574 1.58 12.73 2.84
C GLU A 574 0.79 13.48 3.92
N ALA A 575 1.32 14.63 4.34
CA ALA A 575 0.61 15.54 5.24
C ALA A 575 0.04 16.75 4.48
N PRO A 576 -1.03 17.37 5.00
CA PRO A 576 -1.47 18.69 4.55
C PRO A 576 -0.33 19.72 4.70
N THR A 577 -0.31 20.72 3.82
CA THR A 577 0.67 21.81 3.88
C THR A 577 0.56 22.57 5.20
N GLY A 578 1.69 22.83 5.85
CA GLY A 578 1.77 23.57 7.12
C GLY A 578 2.82 22.99 8.07
N GLU A 579 3.55 23.86 8.78
CA GLU A 579 4.63 23.42 9.69
C GLU A 579 4.13 22.62 10.90
N GLN A 580 2.85 22.73 11.24
CA GLN A 580 2.22 21.97 12.32
C GLN A 580 1.96 20.50 11.98
N TYR A 581 2.01 20.14 10.68
CA TYR A 581 1.77 18.78 10.22
C TYR A 581 3.09 18.16 9.74
N LYS A 582 3.24 16.86 9.99
CA LYS A 582 4.30 16.05 9.41
C LYS A 582 3.72 14.87 8.66
N GLY A 583 4.43 14.42 7.63
CA GLY A 583 4.10 13.21 6.90
C GLY A 583 3.90 12.02 7.85
N GLN A 584 2.99 11.13 7.48
CA GLN A 584 2.64 10.00 8.32
C GLN A 584 3.84 9.04 8.45
N GLY A 585 4.11 8.56 9.67
CA GLY A 585 5.13 7.53 9.86
C GLY A 585 4.70 6.18 9.29
N ALA A 586 5.66 5.31 8.96
CA ALA A 586 5.34 3.96 8.53
C ALA A 586 5.04 3.04 9.71
N MET A 587 5.89 3.06 10.75
CA MET A 587 5.74 2.20 11.91
C MET A 587 6.18 2.86 13.22
N GLU A 588 5.52 2.49 14.32
CA GLU A 588 6.03 2.69 15.68
C GLU A 588 6.12 1.39 16.47
N ILE A 589 7.07 1.32 17.41
CA ILE A 589 7.26 0.20 18.33
C ILE A 589 7.29 0.72 19.76
N ALA A 590 6.34 0.25 20.57
CA ALA A 590 6.16 0.69 21.95
C ALA A 590 7.30 0.24 22.87
N LYS A 591 7.46 0.97 23.97
CA LYS A 591 8.50 0.70 24.98
C LYS A 591 8.37 -0.70 25.57
N GLY A 592 9.49 -1.40 25.66
CA GLY A 592 9.56 -2.77 26.22
C GLY A 592 8.96 -3.85 25.31
N LYS A 593 8.61 -3.52 24.06
CA LYS A 593 8.07 -4.47 23.07
C LYS A 593 9.11 -4.82 22.02
N THR A 594 9.00 -6.03 21.47
CA THR A 594 9.96 -6.57 20.52
C THR A 594 9.30 -6.88 19.18
N LEU A 595 9.87 -6.38 18.09
CA LEU A 595 9.54 -6.81 16.74
C LEU A 595 10.66 -7.70 16.20
N THR A 596 10.36 -8.95 15.89
CA THR A 596 11.33 -9.90 15.33
C THR A 596 11.18 -9.99 13.82
N ILE A 597 12.26 -9.73 13.07
CA ILE A 597 12.31 -9.93 11.62
C ILE A 597 13.00 -11.26 11.35
N GLU A 598 12.25 -12.23 10.82
CA GLU A 598 12.76 -13.58 10.57
C GLU A 598 13.92 -13.59 9.55
N LYS A 599 14.65 -14.69 9.51
CA LYS A 599 15.70 -14.90 8.51
C LYS A 599 15.12 -14.75 7.10
N ASP A 600 15.87 -14.11 6.22
CA ASP A 600 15.51 -13.87 4.82
C ASP A 600 14.31 -12.91 4.62
N ALA A 601 13.66 -12.47 5.70
CA ALA A 601 12.59 -11.48 5.68
C ALA A 601 13.13 -10.05 5.53
N LYS A 602 12.35 -9.20 4.87
CA LYS A 602 12.65 -7.77 4.72
C LYS A 602 11.49 -6.92 5.22
N LEU A 603 11.78 -5.97 6.11
CA LEU A 603 10.84 -4.95 6.54
C LEU A 603 11.27 -3.60 5.96
N GLY A 604 10.53 -3.08 4.98
CA GLY A 604 10.74 -1.74 4.41
C GLY A 604 9.73 -0.74 4.91
N LEU A 605 10.23 0.35 5.51
CA LEU A 605 9.46 1.42 6.12
C LEU A 605 9.75 2.72 5.38
N PHE A 606 8.72 3.33 4.79
CA PHE A 606 8.83 4.57 4.02
C PHE A 606 7.84 5.59 4.56
N ALA A 607 8.32 6.68 5.14
CA ALA A 607 7.43 7.69 5.71
C ALA A 607 6.83 8.61 4.62
N GLY A 608 5.75 9.31 4.97
CA GLY A 608 5.15 10.35 4.16
C GLY A 608 6.08 11.55 3.98
N GLY A 609 6.06 12.18 2.80
CA GLY A 609 7.00 13.24 2.42
C GLY A 609 7.63 13.03 1.04
N ARG A 610 6.91 12.42 0.09
CA ARG A 610 7.40 12.22 -1.29
C ARG A 610 7.05 13.39 -2.18
N TYR A 611 5.86 13.97 -2.01
CA TYR A 611 5.34 15.00 -2.88
C TYR A 611 5.56 16.40 -2.30
N ALA A 612 5.37 17.42 -3.14
CA ALA A 612 5.55 18.84 -2.78
C ALA A 612 4.54 19.39 -1.77
N LEU A 613 3.62 18.54 -1.31
CA LEU A 613 2.51 18.91 -0.43
C LEU A 613 2.91 18.82 1.06
N THR A 614 3.92 18.03 1.39
CA THR A 614 4.36 17.80 2.77
C THR A 614 5.42 18.81 3.17
N SER A 615 5.13 19.65 4.16
CA SER A 615 6.10 20.59 4.73
C SER A 615 7.17 19.84 5.53
N ASN A 616 6.80 19.09 6.56
CA ASN A 616 7.73 18.27 7.35
C ASN A 616 7.62 16.79 6.99
N GLY A 617 8.73 16.15 6.70
CA GLY A 617 8.79 14.72 6.44
C GLY A 617 8.45 13.90 7.69
N GLY A 618 7.83 12.74 7.49
CA GLY A 618 7.55 11.79 8.56
C GLY A 618 8.78 10.98 8.97
N ASP A 619 8.81 10.51 10.21
CA ASP A 619 9.79 9.51 10.64
C ASP A 619 9.37 8.12 10.13
N ALA A 620 10.29 7.33 9.57
CA ALA A 620 9.94 6.01 9.04
C ALA A 620 9.63 5.02 10.16
N LEU A 621 10.50 4.96 11.17
CA LEU A 621 10.35 4.13 12.36
C LEU A 621 10.51 4.98 13.63
N LYS A 622 9.46 5.00 14.46
CA LYS A 622 9.54 5.50 15.84
C LYS A 622 9.75 4.34 16.81
N LEU A 623 10.95 4.20 17.35
CA LEU A 623 11.42 3.04 18.09
C LEU A 623 11.66 3.35 19.57
N GLU A 624 10.75 2.92 20.44
CA GLU A 624 10.96 2.92 21.91
C GLU A 624 11.25 1.52 22.47
N GLY A 625 10.99 0.47 21.68
CA GLY A 625 11.23 -0.93 22.01
C GLY A 625 12.49 -1.50 21.36
N THR A 626 12.40 -2.73 20.87
CA THR A 626 13.51 -3.42 20.18
C THR A 626 13.07 -3.97 18.83
N VAL A 627 13.88 -3.76 17.79
CA VAL A 627 13.80 -4.52 16.53
C VAL A 627 14.94 -5.53 16.54
N THR A 628 14.63 -6.81 16.35
CA THR A 628 15.62 -7.90 16.43
C THR A 628 15.44 -8.93 15.31
N GLY A 629 16.41 -9.81 15.10
CA GLY A 629 16.27 -11.00 14.26
C GLY A 629 17.26 -11.06 13.08
N LYS A 630 17.18 -12.12 12.28
CA LYS A 630 18.14 -12.39 11.20
C LYS A 630 17.75 -11.78 9.84
N GLY A 631 16.71 -10.94 9.85
CA GLY A 631 16.20 -10.29 8.65
C GLY A 631 16.85 -8.95 8.33
N THR A 632 16.26 -8.24 7.38
CA THR A 632 16.70 -6.90 6.95
C THR A 632 15.69 -5.83 7.35
N LEU A 633 16.15 -4.77 7.99
CA LEU A 633 15.39 -3.54 8.25
C LEU A 633 15.76 -2.47 7.21
N ILE A 634 14.78 -1.89 6.53
CA ILE A 634 14.97 -0.72 5.67
C ILE A 634 14.07 0.39 6.22
N ALA A 635 14.62 1.54 6.58
CA ALA A 635 13.88 2.67 7.13
C ALA A 635 14.28 3.97 6.42
N VAL A 636 13.34 4.56 5.68
CA VAL A 636 13.54 5.76 4.86
C VAL A 636 12.59 6.86 5.31
N GLY A 637 13.17 7.88 5.95
CA GLY A 637 12.45 9.07 6.40
C GLY A 637 11.87 9.85 5.23
N GLY A 638 10.73 10.51 5.49
CA GLY A 638 10.03 11.31 4.50
C GLY A 638 10.76 12.62 4.23
N ASN A 639 10.65 13.17 3.03
CA ASN A 639 11.28 14.46 2.72
C ASN A 639 10.41 15.62 3.21
N GLY A 640 11.06 16.68 3.66
CA GLY A 640 10.44 17.98 3.90
C GLY A 640 10.61 18.91 2.70
N ARG A 641 9.74 19.92 2.60
CA ARG A 641 9.78 20.94 1.56
C ARG A 641 9.64 22.34 2.17
N PHE A 642 10.15 23.34 1.45
CA PHE A 642 10.08 24.75 1.84
C PHE A 642 10.72 25.02 3.20
N SER A 643 9.97 25.47 4.21
CA SER A 643 10.49 25.70 5.55
C SER A 643 10.47 24.45 6.44
N GLY A 644 10.06 23.28 5.96
CA GLY A 644 10.02 22.08 6.79
C GLY A 644 11.29 21.24 6.74
N LYS A 645 11.40 20.30 7.69
CA LYS A 645 12.54 19.39 7.87
C LYS A 645 12.27 18.03 7.22
N GLY A 646 13.34 17.36 6.80
CA GLY A 646 13.30 15.93 6.50
C GLY A 646 13.03 15.12 7.76
N GLY A 647 12.23 14.07 7.64
CA GLY A 647 11.95 13.14 8.72
C GLY A 647 13.07 12.13 8.91
N ASN A 648 13.17 11.55 10.10
CA ASN A 648 14.26 10.63 10.42
C ASN A 648 13.99 9.23 9.85
N GLY A 649 15.06 8.49 9.54
CA GLY A 649 14.95 7.06 9.26
C GLY A 649 14.46 6.32 10.51
N VAL A 650 15.16 6.49 11.62
CA VAL A 650 14.78 5.95 12.93
C VAL A 650 14.87 7.03 14.02
N SER A 651 13.77 7.23 14.75
CA SER A 651 13.67 8.11 15.92
C SER A 651 13.26 7.33 17.18
N GLY A 652 13.37 7.93 18.37
CA GLY A 652 13.04 7.30 19.66
C GLY A 652 14.29 6.90 20.48
N ASN A 653 14.14 5.99 21.45
CA ASN A 653 15.19 5.58 22.39
C ASN A 653 15.41 4.05 22.49
N GLY A 654 14.99 3.30 21.47
CA GLY A 654 15.07 1.83 21.48
C GLY A 654 16.34 1.25 20.85
N THR A 655 16.29 -0.06 20.59
CA THR A 655 17.45 -0.87 20.14
C THR A 655 17.19 -1.57 18.80
N ILE A 656 18.19 -1.59 17.94
CA ILE A 656 18.22 -2.35 16.68
C ILE A 656 19.27 -3.46 16.79
N SER A 657 18.85 -4.71 16.63
CA SER A 657 19.68 -5.92 16.67
C SER A 657 19.31 -6.87 15.55
N VAL A 658 19.53 -6.43 14.31
CA VAL A 658 19.22 -7.21 13.10
C VAL A 658 20.49 -7.56 12.33
N ASP A 659 20.45 -8.59 11.49
CA ASP A 659 21.61 -8.93 10.65
C ASP A 659 21.95 -7.79 9.69
N ASN A 660 20.93 -7.17 9.08
CA ASN A 660 21.10 -6.15 8.05
C ASN A 660 20.18 -4.93 8.25
N ALA A 661 20.70 -3.72 8.05
CA ALA A 661 19.92 -2.49 8.13
C ALA A 661 20.31 -1.42 7.09
N TYR A 662 19.35 -0.89 6.34
CA TYR A 662 19.53 0.33 5.54
C TYR A 662 18.68 1.45 6.15
N LEU A 663 19.33 2.45 6.73
CA LEU A 663 18.67 3.52 7.50
C LEU A 663 18.99 4.86 6.85
N ARG A 664 17.97 5.61 6.46
CA ARG A 664 18.13 6.87 5.75
C ARG A 664 17.17 7.95 6.24
N GLY A 665 17.71 9.13 6.51
CA GLY A 665 16.91 10.32 6.76
C GLY A 665 16.37 10.92 5.46
N GLY A 666 15.19 11.52 5.52
CA GLY A 666 14.61 12.24 4.39
C GLY A 666 15.30 13.57 4.14
N ASN A 667 15.30 14.04 2.91
CA ASN A 667 15.91 15.32 2.55
C ASN A 667 15.01 16.51 2.92
N SER A 668 15.58 17.70 2.91
CA SER A 668 14.86 18.97 2.99
C SER A 668 15.03 19.73 1.67
N TYR A 669 13.97 19.82 0.89
CA TYR A 669 14.00 20.42 -0.45
C TYR A 669 13.66 21.90 -0.41
N MET A 670 14.45 22.70 -1.14
CA MET A 670 14.29 24.17 -1.18
C MET A 670 14.20 24.79 0.21
N SER A 671 15.05 24.31 1.13
CA SER A 671 15.01 24.61 2.55
C SER A 671 16.39 24.93 3.10
N LYS A 672 16.45 25.88 4.04
CA LYS A 672 17.64 26.08 4.89
C LYS A 672 17.71 25.09 6.04
N ASN A 673 16.61 24.36 6.30
CA ASN A 673 16.59 23.38 7.37
C ASN A 673 17.31 22.10 6.97
N GLU A 674 17.89 21.44 7.97
CA GLU A 674 18.62 20.19 7.80
C GLU A 674 17.70 19.06 7.33
N GLY A 675 18.26 18.10 6.59
CA GLY A 675 17.59 16.82 6.36
C GLY A 675 17.45 16.03 7.65
N GLY A 676 16.60 15.02 7.63
CA GLY A 676 16.41 14.12 8.76
C GLY A 676 17.65 13.26 9.00
N LYS A 677 17.82 12.75 10.22
CA LYS A 677 18.89 11.81 10.54
C LYS A 677 18.54 10.41 10.08
N ALA A 678 19.54 9.64 9.65
CA ALA A 678 19.35 8.21 9.43
C ALA A 678 18.86 7.54 10.72
N VAL A 679 19.50 7.87 11.82
CA VAL A 679 19.26 7.32 13.15
C VAL A 679 19.59 8.40 14.18
N LEU A 680 18.69 8.68 15.11
CA LEU A 680 18.96 9.57 16.23
C LEU A 680 19.97 8.94 17.22
N ASP A 681 20.80 9.78 17.85
CA ASP A 681 21.85 9.33 18.79
C ASP A 681 21.32 8.55 20.01
N SER A 682 20.04 8.71 20.33
CA SER A 682 19.34 7.98 21.38
C SER A 682 19.03 6.52 21.04
N ILE A 683 19.16 6.12 19.77
CA ILE A 683 18.95 4.75 19.32
C ILE A 683 20.25 3.95 19.47
N THR A 684 20.14 2.76 20.08
CA THR A 684 21.24 1.81 20.16
C THR A 684 21.20 0.87 18.95
N ILE A 685 22.32 0.72 18.25
CA ILE A 685 22.49 -0.30 17.20
C ILE A 685 23.52 -1.31 17.69
N GLU A 686 23.16 -2.58 17.68
CA GLU A 686 24.06 -3.66 18.09
C GLU A 686 25.20 -3.86 17.09
N LYS A 687 26.38 -4.19 17.63
CA LYS A 687 27.67 -4.21 16.89
C LYS A 687 27.66 -5.10 15.65
N ASN A 688 26.86 -6.16 15.65
CA ASN A 688 26.79 -7.15 14.57
C ASN A 688 25.90 -6.73 13.41
N THR A 689 25.17 -5.61 13.52
CA THR A 689 24.30 -5.11 12.46
C THR A 689 25.13 -4.60 11.28
N LYS A 690 25.01 -5.25 10.13
CA LYS A 690 25.61 -4.80 8.87
C LYS A 690 24.70 -3.81 8.18
N GLY A 691 25.26 -2.84 7.46
CA GLY A 691 24.43 -1.93 6.70
C GLY A 691 24.97 -0.53 6.49
N TYR A 692 24.04 0.37 6.15
CA TYR A 692 24.34 1.76 5.82
C TYR A 692 23.43 2.70 6.59
N THR A 693 24.01 3.81 7.07
CA THR A 693 23.28 4.94 7.65
C THR A 693 23.55 6.18 6.81
N VAL A 694 22.51 6.75 6.19
CA VAL A 694 22.63 7.91 5.30
C VAL A 694 21.76 9.06 5.82
N ASP A 695 22.38 10.10 6.37
CA ASP A 695 21.65 11.29 6.77
C ASP A 695 21.03 11.98 5.54
N GLY A 696 19.85 12.57 5.74
CA GLY A 696 19.20 13.42 4.76
C GLY A 696 19.99 14.70 4.52
N LYS A 697 19.93 15.18 3.28
CA LYS A 697 20.60 16.42 2.87
C LYS A 697 19.57 17.54 2.69
N ASN A 698 20.03 18.79 2.70
CA ASN A 698 19.22 19.92 2.29
C ASN A 698 19.65 20.45 0.92
N SER A 699 18.71 21.05 0.20
CA SER A 699 18.97 21.83 -1.02
C SER A 699 18.41 23.24 -0.85
N THR A 700 19.13 24.22 -1.38
CA THR A 700 18.74 25.64 -1.28
C THR A 700 18.35 26.24 -2.62
N ASN A 701 18.61 25.52 -3.72
CA ASN A 701 18.29 25.93 -5.09
C ASN A 701 17.83 24.73 -5.93
N SER A 702 17.26 25.03 -7.10
CA SER A 702 16.66 24.04 -8.00
C SER A 702 17.65 23.03 -8.59
N ILE A 703 18.92 23.40 -8.73
CA ILE A 703 19.97 22.51 -9.27
C ILE A 703 20.33 21.45 -8.23
N GLU A 704 20.55 21.86 -6.98
CA GLU A 704 20.77 20.96 -5.85
C GLU A 704 19.57 20.05 -5.62
N ASP A 705 18.36 20.61 -5.65
CA ASP A 705 17.09 19.88 -5.49
C ASP A 705 16.98 18.75 -6.53
N SER A 706 17.22 19.06 -7.81
CA SER A 706 17.18 18.07 -8.90
C SER A 706 18.20 16.94 -8.71
N LYS A 707 19.40 17.25 -8.22
CA LYS A 707 20.43 16.23 -7.91
C LYS A 707 19.99 15.34 -6.75
N LEU A 708 19.51 15.94 -5.67
CA LEU A 708 19.04 15.21 -4.50
C LEU A 708 17.84 14.30 -4.81
N GLN A 709 16.91 14.75 -5.65
CA GLN A 709 15.77 13.93 -6.07
C GLN A 709 16.22 12.66 -6.81
N ASN A 710 17.27 12.72 -7.63
CA ASN A 710 17.82 11.56 -8.33
C ASN A 710 18.56 10.58 -7.39
N GLU A 711 19.17 11.08 -6.31
CA GLU A 711 19.86 10.27 -5.29
C GLU A 711 18.91 9.62 -4.29
N THR A 712 17.65 10.08 -4.22
CA THR A 712 16.73 9.67 -3.16
C THR A 712 15.95 8.42 -3.56
N PRO A 713 15.98 7.36 -2.74
CA PRO A 713 15.13 6.20 -2.97
C PRO A 713 13.67 6.63 -2.85
N ASN A 714 12.94 6.62 -3.97
CA ASN A 714 11.53 6.98 -4.02
C ASN A 714 10.70 5.75 -4.37
N TRP A 715 9.72 5.43 -3.53
CA TRP A 715 8.77 4.35 -3.74
C TRP A 715 7.36 4.89 -3.77
N ASN A 716 6.58 4.52 -4.80
CA ASN A 716 5.20 5.02 -4.93
C ASN A 716 4.25 4.46 -3.86
N GLY A 717 4.56 3.29 -3.30
CA GLY A 717 3.76 2.57 -2.31
C GLY A 717 2.65 1.67 -2.87
N TYR A 718 2.20 1.86 -4.11
CA TYR A 718 1.02 1.18 -4.65
C TYR A 718 1.29 -0.28 -5.05
N THR A 719 2.54 -0.59 -5.36
CA THR A 719 3.04 -1.91 -5.76
C THR A 719 4.31 -2.21 -4.97
N ALA A 720 4.69 -3.48 -4.83
CA ALA A 720 5.97 -3.81 -4.21
C ALA A 720 7.14 -3.02 -4.83
N PRO A 721 8.18 -2.65 -4.05
CA PRO A 721 9.39 -2.05 -4.58
C PRO A 721 9.95 -2.86 -5.74
N ASN A 722 10.26 -2.17 -6.84
CA ASN A 722 10.88 -2.82 -7.99
C ASN A 722 12.33 -3.21 -7.67
N LYS A 723 12.90 -4.06 -8.53
CA LYS A 723 14.27 -4.55 -8.35
C LYS A 723 15.29 -3.43 -8.26
N ASP A 724 15.22 -2.43 -9.15
CA ASP A 724 16.17 -1.31 -9.16
C ASP A 724 16.21 -0.53 -7.84
N LEU A 725 15.05 -0.34 -7.20
CA LEU A 725 14.98 0.30 -5.90
C LEU A 725 15.55 -0.62 -4.80
N LEU A 726 15.23 -1.91 -4.82
CA LEU A 726 15.76 -2.86 -3.84
C LEU A 726 17.27 -3.03 -3.96
N ASP A 727 17.82 -3.02 -5.17
CA ASP A 727 19.26 -3.09 -5.42
C ASP A 727 19.98 -1.85 -4.84
N LYS A 728 19.37 -0.65 -4.97
CA LYS A 728 19.88 0.59 -4.34
C LYS A 728 19.82 0.57 -2.81
N LEU A 729 18.91 -0.20 -2.24
CA LEU A 729 18.70 -0.34 -0.79
C LEU A 729 19.39 -1.60 -0.24
N SER A 730 20.12 -2.32 -1.09
CA SER A 730 20.78 -3.57 -0.72
C SER A 730 21.88 -3.33 0.32
N THR A 731 22.01 -4.29 1.23
CA THR A 731 23.06 -4.35 2.25
C THR A 731 24.09 -5.44 1.93
N GLU A 732 24.05 -5.97 0.71
CA GLU A 732 25.06 -6.90 0.22
C GLU A 732 26.45 -6.25 0.31
N ASN A 733 27.38 -6.94 0.94
CA ASN A 733 28.74 -6.46 1.24
C ASN A 733 28.82 -5.21 2.15
N ALA A 734 27.76 -4.88 2.88
CA ALA A 734 27.78 -3.73 3.79
C ALA A 734 28.70 -3.96 5.01
N PRO A 735 29.38 -2.90 5.50
CA PRO A 735 30.18 -2.96 6.71
C PRO A 735 29.31 -3.06 7.97
N LEU A 736 29.93 -3.27 9.13
CA LEU A 736 29.26 -3.14 10.43
C LEU A 736 28.97 -1.67 10.71
N ILE A 737 27.72 -1.33 11.00
CA ILE A 737 27.30 0.08 11.20
C ILE A 737 28.05 0.74 12.35
N VAL A 738 28.18 0.04 13.49
CA VAL A 738 28.87 0.57 14.68
C VAL A 738 30.36 0.76 14.38
N GLY A 739 30.99 -0.21 13.70
CA GLY A 739 32.40 -0.11 13.32
C GLY A 739 32.66 1.09 12.39
N GLU A 740 31.79 1.36 11.43
CA GLU A 740 31.94 2.52 10.54
C GLU A 740 31.72 3.85 11.28
N LYS A 741 30.76 3.91 12.21
CA LYS A 741 30.57 5.09 13.08
C LYS A 741 31.79 5.36 13.96
N GLU A 742 32.37 4.33 14.57
CA GLU A 742 33.59 4.44 15.39
C GLU A 742 34.78 4.92 14.54
N LYS A 743 34.95 4.37 13.34
CA LYS A 743 35.97 4.80 12.38
C LYS A 743 35.82 6.26 11.97
N GLN A 744 34.61 6.70 11.60
CA GLN A 744 34.36 8.11 11.25
C GLN A 744 34.63 9.06 12.42
N LYS A 745 34.31 8.65 13.65
CA LYS A 745 34.64 9.42 14.85
C LYS A 745 36.15 9.55 15.03
N LEU A 746 36.89 8.44 14.89
CA LEU A 746 38.35 8.42 14.95
C LEU A 746 38.99 9.32 13.87
N GLU A 747 38.48 9.28 12.64
CA GLU A 747 38.94 10.15 11.55
C GLU A 747 38.72 11.64 11.86
N LYS A 748 37.57 11.99 12.45
CA LYS A 748 37.26 13.37 12.86
C LYS A 748 38.14 13.84 14.01
N ASP A 749 38.37 12.98 15.00
CA ASP A 749 39.25 13.27 16.13
C ASP A 749 40.70 13.44 15.64
N LEU A 750 41.16 12.58 14.72
CA LEU A 750 42.46 12.70 14.07
C LEU A 750 42.63 14.02 13.31
N GLU A 751 41.60 14.44 12.56
CA GLU A 751 41.62 15.71 11.83
C GLU A 751 41.68 16.92 12.77
N LYS A 752 40.95 16.86 13.90
CA LYS A 752 41.04 17.89 14.94
C LYS A 752 42.44 17.96 15.53
N THR A 753 43.04 16.82 15.86
CA THR A 753 44.41 16.74 16.37
C THR A 753 45.43 17.27 15.37
N LYS A 754 45.27 16.98 14.06
CA LYS A 754 46.15 17.55 13.01
C LYS A 754 46.09 19.07 12.97
N LYS A 755 44.89 19.66 13.07
CA LYS A 755 44.72 21.13 13.09
C LYS A 755 45.34 21.77 14.34
N GLU A 756 45.23 21.11 15.49
CA GLU A 756 45.88 21.56 16.73
C GLU A 756 47.41 21.47 16.63
N LEU A 757 47.94 20.39 16.04
CA LEU A 757 49.37 20.22 15.81
C LEU A 757 49.93 21.33 14.90
N GLU A 758 49.19 21.71 13.85
CA GLU A 758 49.63 22.76 12.92
C GLU A 758 49.71 24.14 13.60
N LYS A 759 48.75 24.47 14.46
CA LYS A 759 48.80 25.70 15.28
C LYS A 759 50.01 25.72 16.22
N ILE A 760 50.31 24.59 16.86
CA ILE A 760 51.48 24.46 17.75
C ILE A 760 52.78 24.67 16.96
N LYS A 761 52.89 24.13 15.74
CA LYS A 761 54.07 24.35 14.89
C LYS A 761 54.26 25.83 14.54
N GLU A 762 53.18 26.53 14.17
CA GLU A 762 53.24 27.96 13.88
C GLU A 762 53.69 28.80 15.09
N GLU A 763 53.18 28.47 16.28
CA GLU A 763 53.61 29.12 17.53
C GLU A 763 55.08 28.83 17.86
N LEU A 764 55.52 27.58 17.67
CA LEU A 764 56.89 27.15 17.93
C LEU A 764 57.88 27.85 16.97
N GLU A 765 57.47 28.07 15.72
CA GLU A 765 58.27 28.83 14.75
C GLU A 765 58.39 30.31 15.12
N LYS A 766 57.33 30.94 15.64
CA LYS A 766 57.39 32.30 16.18
C LYS A 766 58.34 32.40 17.38
N ILE A 767 58.25 31.44 18.31
CA ILE A 767 59.14 31.39 19.48
C ILE A 767 60.60 31.22 19.05
N LYS A 768 60.88 30.39 18.03
CA LYS A 768 62.24 30.26 17.48
C LYS A 768 62.76 31.56 16.89
N GLN A 769 61.94 32.28 16.13
CA GLN A 769 62.32 33.59 15.56
C GLN A 769 62.58 34.62 16.66
N GLU A 770 61.75 34.67 17.70
CA GLU A 770 61.97 35.55 18.85
C GLU A 770 63.25 35.18 19.62
N LEU A 771 63.53 33.89 19.78
CA LEU A 771 64.75 33.40 20.42
C LEU A 771 66.00 33.78 19.62
N GLU A 772 65.97 33.65 18.29
CA GLU A 772 67.06 34.12 17.42
C GLU A 772 67.30 35.63 17.54
N LYS A 773 66.22 36.41 17.54
CA LYS A 773 66.30 37.87 17.70
C LYS A 773 66.90 38.25 19.05
N SER A 774 66.47 37.58 20.13
CA SER A 774 67.01 37.77 21.48
C SER A 774 68.49 37.41 21.58
N LYS A 775 68.94 36.35 20.89
CA LYS A 775 70.37 36.00 20.80
C LYS A 775 71.18 37.10 20.10
N GLN A 776 70.69 37.64 18.98
CA GLN A 776 71.36 38.74 18.27
C GLN A 776 71.46 40.01 19.11
N ASP A 777 70.38 40.36 19.83
CA ASP A 777 70.36 41.53 20.70
C ASP A 777 71.32 41.36 21.90
N SER A 778 71.42 40.14 22.45
CA SER A 778 72.42 39.80 23.48
C SER A 778 73.86 39.98 22.98
N GLU A 779 74.17 39.58 21.74
CA GLU A 779 75.49 39.79 21.16
C GLU A 779 75.83 41.26 20.93
N LYS A 780 74.86 42.07 20.49
CA LYS A 780 75.04 43.53 20.34
C LYS A 780 75.36 44.19 21.68
N ILE A 781 74.60 43.85 22.73
CA ILE A 781 74.82 44.37 24.08
C ILE A 781 76.21 43.99 24.60
N LYS A 782 76.68 42.75 24.34
CA LYS A 782 78.05 42.35 24.72
C LYS A 782 79.11 43.20 24.04
N LYS A 783 78.96 43.50 22.73
CA LYS A 783 79.91 44.34 21.99
C LYS A 783 79.94 45.79 22.49
N GLU A 784 78.79 46.37 22.81
CA GLU A 784 78.71 47.72 23.40
C GLU A 784 79.32 47.78 24.80
N LEU A 785 79.06 46.78 25.64
CA LEU A 785 79.64 46.68 26.98
C LEU A 785 81.18 46.66 26.91
N GLU A 786 81.75 45.95 25.94
CA GLU A 786 83.20 45.86 25.78
C GLU A 786 83.83 47.20 25.37
N LYS A 787 83.18 47.94 24.46
CA LYS A 787 83.63 49.30 24.10
C LYS A 787 83.60 50.26 25.28
N ILE A 788 82.52 50.25 26.06
CA ILE A 788 82.37 51.15 27.21
C ILE A 788 83.37 50.81 28.33
N LYS A 789 83.67 49.52 28.55
CA LYS A 789 84.74 49.12 29.48
C LYS A 789 86.10 49.64 29.03
N GLN A 790 86.42 49.58 27.74
CA GLN A 790 87.66 50.13 27.22
C GLN A 790 87.75 51.66 27.40
N GLU A 791 86.65 52.38 27.20
CA GLU A 791 86.58 53.82 27.46
C GLU A 791 86.71 54.17 28.95
N LEU A 792 86.09 53.38 29.82
CA LEU A 792 86.21 53.53 31.27
C LEU A 792 87.65 53.32 31.74
N GLU A 793 88.34 52.31 31.19
CA GLU A 793 89.72 52.02 31.53
C GLU A 793 90.66 53.16 31.10
N LYS A 794 90.45 53.69 29.88
CA LYS A 794 91.18 54.88 29.40
C LYS A 794 90.94 56.10 30.29
N ALA A 795 89.68 56.38 30.65
CA ALA A 795 89.35 57.50 31.53
C ALA A 795 89.98 57.36 32.93
N LYS A 796 90.02 56.14 33.49
CA LYS A 796 90.69 55.86 34.77
C LYS A 796 92.20 56.09 34.69
N GLN A 797 92.84 55.66 33.60
CA GLN A 797 94.26 55.91 33.36
C GLN A 797 94.57 57.41 33.19
N GLU A 798 93.69 58.15 32.51
CA GLU A 798 93.81 59.60 32.37
C GLU A 798 93.65 60.33 33.71
N LEU A 799 92.71 59.90 34.55
CA LEU A 799 92.56 60.41 35.92
C LEU A 799 93.80 60.16 36.78
N GLU A 800 94.40 58.97 36.67
CA GLU A 800 95.60 58.61 37.43
C GLU A 800 96.81 59.46 37.01
N LYS A 801 96.97 59.70 35.70
CA LYS A 801 97.98 60.64 35.17
C LYS A 801 97.74 62.08 35.63
N ALA A 802 96.49 62.55 35.63
CA ALA A 802 96.12 63.89 36.09
C ALA A 802 96.38 64.12 37.59
N LYS A 803 96.25 63.06 38.42
CA LYS A 803 96.56 63.11 39.85
C LYS A 803 98.07 63.20 40.15
N GLN A 804 98.94 62.78 39.23
CA GLN A 804 100.40 62.79 39.41
C GLN A 804 101.07 64.11 38.96
N SER A 805 100.43 64.93 38.11
CA SER A 805 100.95 66.24 37.71
C SER A 805 100.61 67.31 38.76
N GLY A 806 101.58 67.70 39.60
CA GLY A 806 101.42 68.62 40.73
C GLY A 806 101.15 70.11 40.42
N SER A 807 100.29 70.44 39.45
CA SER A 807 99.85 71.82 39.19
C SER A 807 98.32 71.96 39.30
N LYS A 808 97.86 72.97 40.04
CA LYS A 808 96.44 73.29 40.32
C LYS A 808 95.53 73.24 39.07
N LYS A 809 94.84 72.12 38.84
CA LYS A 809 93.64 72.02 38.00
C LYS A 809 92.65 71.03 38.59
N GLN A 810 92.04 71.40 39.72
CA GLN A 810 90.98 70.62 40.37
C GLN A 810 89.79 70.36 39.44
N ASN A 811 89.48 71.30 38.54
CA ASN A 811 88.36 71.19 37.59
C ASN A 811 88.50 70.03 36.59
N GLU A 812 89.70 69.74 36.07
CA GLU A 812 89.90 68.62 35.14
C GLU A 812 89.75 67.25 35.85
N ILE A 813 90.18 67.18 37.12
CA ILE A 813 89.99 65.99 37.96
C ILE A 813 88.50 65.78 38.28
N ASP A 814 87.77 66.86 38.60
CA ASP A 814 86.34 66.79 38.91
C ASP A 814 85.51 66.39 37.67
N GLU A 815 85.89 66.88 36.49
CA GLU A 815 85.25 66.53 35.22
C GLU A 815 85.55 65.07 34.81
N LEU A 816 86.79 64.60 34.98
CA LEU A 816 87.15 63.19 34.76
C LEU A 816 86.46 62.26 35.77
N ASN A 817 86.37 62.64 37.04
CA ASN A 817 85.62 61.88 38.05
C ASN A 817 84.12 61.81 37.72
N LYS A 818 83.54 62.91 37.23
CA LYS A 818 82.15 62.91 36.74
C LYS A 818 81.98 61.98 35.56
N ARG A 819 82.91 62.01 34.60
CA ARG A 819 82.88 61.13 33.42
C ARG A 819 83.07 59.65 33.76
N ILE A 820 83.95 59.32 34.71
CA ILE A 820 84.13 57.96 35.23
C ILE A 820 82.85 57.50 35.93
N LYS A 821 82.25 58.34 36.78
CA LYS A 821 80.99 58.02 37.45
C LYS A 821 79.86 57.77 36.45
N GLU A 822 79.73 58.62 35.43
CA GLU A 822 78.76 58.42 34.35
C GLU A 822 79.02 57.15 33.54
N LEU A 823 80.28 56.80 33.26
CA LEU A 823 80.66 55.56 32.57
C LEU A 823 80.43 54.32 33.45
N GLU A 824 80.69 54.39 34.76
CA GLU A 824 80.40 53.32 35.72
C GLU A 824 78.90 53.10 35.87
N GLU A 825 78.10 54.17 35.90
CA GLU A 825 76.64 54.10 35.89
C GLU A 825 76.11 53.50 34.57
N LYS A 826 76.73 53.84 33.42
CA LYS A 826 76.42 53.20 32.12
C LYS A 826 76.80 51.72 32.09
N VAL A 827 77.96 51.33 32.62
CA VAL A 827 78.36 49.91 32.73
C VAL A 827 77.41 49.14 33.64
N ASN A 828 77.03 49.71 34.79
CA ASN A 828 76.12 49.06 35.73
C ASN A 828 74.70 48.94 35.17
N SER A 829 74.20 49.96 34.48
CA SER A 829 72.89 49.89 33.80
C SER A 829 72.89 48.91 32.62
N LEU A 830 73.99 48.77 31.88
CA LEU A 830 74.14 47.79 30.80
C LEU A 830 74.43 46.36 31.29
N LYS A 831 75.06 46.17 32.46
CA LYS A 831 75.22 44.86 33.14
C LYS A 831 73.93 44.37 33.80
N ALA A 832 73.08 45.29 34.25
CA ALA A 832 71.73 44.96 34.75
C ALA A 832 70.76 44.52 33.63
N LYS A 833 71.04 44.87 32.35
CA LYS A 833 70.26 44.41 31.19
C LYS A 833 70.34 42.89 30.93
N PRO A 834 71.52 42.23 30.93
CA PRO A 834 71.61 40.78 30.77
C PRO A 834 71.18 39.99 32.02
N GLU A 835 71.24 40.54 33.23
CA GLU A 835 70.68 39.86 34.43
C GLU A 835 69.15 39.86 34.45
N LYS A 836 68.50 40.89 33.90
CA LYS A 836 67.06 40.83 33.54
C LYS A 836 66.77 39.87 32.37
N GLY A 837 67.81 39.37 31.68
CA GLY A 837 67.72 38.40 30.59
C GLY A 837 67.75 36.94 31.03
N LYS A 838 67.96 36.62 32.33
CA LYS A 838 67.76 35.25 32.85
C LYS A 838 66.38 35.00 33.42
N ASN A 839 65.64 36.05 33.75
CA ASN A 839 64.25 35.98 34.16
C ASN A 839 63.55 37.16 33.50
N ASN A 840 63.13 36.99 32.24
CA ASN A 840 61.98 37.64 31.61
C ASN A 840 61.93 37.28 30.11
N ASN A 841 61.24 36.18 29.80
CA ASN A 841 60.25 36.25 28.73
C ASN A 841 58.92 36.62 29.41
N SER A 842 58.75 37.90 29.72
CA SER A 842 57.41 38.48 29.76
C SER A 842 57.41 39.69 28.84
N SER A 843 56.74 39.54 27.71
CA SER A 843 56.13 40.69 27.06
C SER A 843 54.82 40.96 27.79
N ASP A 844 54.90 41.81 28.80
CA ASP A 844 53.73 42.51 29.29
C ASP A 844 53.16 43.35 28.14
N LYS A 845 52.02 42.92 27.60
CA LYS A 845 50.97 43.91 27.37
C LYS A 845 50.32 44.14 28.71
N GLN A 846 50.79 45.18 29.40
CA GLN A 846 49.91 45.96 30.26
C GLN A 846 48.69 46.35 29.42
N ASN A 847 47.62 45.58 29.55
CA ASN A 847 46.41 46.22 29.97
C ASN A 847 46.50 46.28 31.50
N ASN A 848 46.27 47.46 32.06
CA ASN A 848 45.69 47.54 33.38
C ASN A 848 44.66 46.42 33.54
N ASN A 849 44.59 45.80 34.70
CA ASN A 849 43.43 45.94 35.56
C ASN A 849 43.50 44.88 36.67
N ASN A 850 42.75 45.14 37.73
CA ASN A 850 42.11 44.13 38.56
C ASN A 850 42.03 42.73 37.90
N PRO A 851 42.14 41.63 38.67
CA PRO A 851 41.89 40.27 38.18
C PRO A 851 40.72 40.28 37.18
N LYS A 852 40.93 39.76 35.96
CA LYS A 852 39.92 39.80 34.88
C LYS A 852 38.62 39.27 35.49
N ILE A 853 37.63 40.14 35.59
CA ILE A 853 36.28 39.71 35.96
C ILE A 853 35.78 38.97 34.73
N ILE A 854 35.72 37.66 34.85
CA ILE A 854 35.25 36.78 33.78
C ILE A 854 33.72 36.95 33.72
N GLU A 855 33.22 37.21 32.52
CA GLU A 855 31.80 37.47 32.31
C GLU A 855 31.01 36.15 32.26
N PHE A 856 29.82 36.17 32.87
CA PHE A 856 28.87 35.09 32.72
C PHE A 856 28.12 35.27 31.39
N LEU A 857 28.36 34.38 30.44
CA LEU A 857 27.56 34.26 29.22
C LEU A 857 26.19 33.64 29.52
N TYR A 858 26.10 32.81 30.55
CA TYR A 858 24.85 32.26 31.05
C TYR A 858 24.96 31.94 32.53
N GLY A 859 23.87 32.19 33.25
CA GLY A 859 23.69 31.66 34.59
C GLY A 859 24.06 32.58 35.75
N LYS A 860 24.38 33.85 35.49
CA LYS A 860 24.56 34.85 36.55
C LYS A 860 23.25 35.07 37.32
N ASN A 861 23.34 35.11 38.64
CA ASN A 861 22.24 35.44 39.55
C ASN A 861 21.01 34.53 39.41
N GLN A 862 21.24 33.25 39.11
CA GLN A 862 20.18 32.27 38.93
C GLN A 862 19.43 31.95 40.23
N THR A 863 18.12 31.78 40.10
CA THR A 863 17.30 31.10 41.11
C THR A 863 17.35 29.60 40.89
N VAL A 864 17.68 28.86 41.94
CA VAL A 864 17.84 27.41 41.91
C VAL A 864 16.69 26.79 42.67
N THR A 865 15.80 26.06 41.98
CA THR A 865 14.74 25.31 42.67
C THR A 865 15.22 23.90 42.93
N LYS A 866 15.23 23.49 44.20
CA LYS A 866 15.59 22.12 44.59
C LYS A 866 14.57 21.13 44.01
N ASN A 867 15.03 19.98 43.51
CA ASN A 867 14.18 18.90 42.99
C ASN A 867 13.26 19.26 41.81
N ASP A 868 13.59 20.28 41.00
CA ASP A 868 12.82 20.67 39.81
C ASP A 868 13.22 19.92 38.52
N GLY A 869 14.28 19.10 38.56
CA GLY A 869 14.81 18.37 37.41
C GLY A 869 15.63 19.24 36.42
N HIS A 870 15.70 20.56 36.62
CA HIS A 870 16.53 21.45 35.80
C HIS A 870 17.99 21.40 36.23
N LYS A 871 18.92 21.53 35.28
CA LYS A 871 20.35 21.49 35.54
C LYS A 871 20.85 22.85 36.04
N LEU A 872 21.70 22.86 37.06
CA LEU A 872 22.41 24.06 37.49
C LEU A 872 23.73 24.13 36.73
N PHE A 873 23.86 25.09 35.81
CA PHE A 873 25.10 25.29 35.08
C PHE A 873 25.37 26.78 34.82
N PHE A 874 26.64 27.07 34.57
CA PHE A 874 27.15 28.40 34.28
C PHE A 874 28.01 28.32 33.04
N ARG A 875 27.89 29.32 32.18
CA ARG A 875 28.74 29.48 31.00
C ARG A 875 29.52 30.77 31.17
N LEU A 876 30.85 30.67 31.13
CA LEU A 876 31.78 31.76 31.37
C LEU A 876 32.58 32.07 30.12
N ASP A 877 32.86 33.36 29.88
CA ASP A 877 33.53 33.89 28.68
C ASP A 877 35.06 33.62 28.64
N GLU A 878 35.51 32.60 29.35
CA GLU A 878 36.92 32.22 29.45
C GLU A 878 37.14 30.78 28.97
N ASP A 879 38.35 30.51 28.46
CA ASP A 879 38.76 29.20 27.95
C ASP A 879 38.92 28.20 29.11
N VAL A 880 38.42 26.98 28.91
CA VAL A 880 38.46 25.91 29.92
C VAL A 880 39.89 25.55 30.34
N LYS A 881 40.90 25.77 29.48
CA LYS A 881 42.31 25.55 29.83
C LYS A 881 42.81 26.43 31.00
N ASN A 882 42.11 27.55 31.23
CA ASN A 882 42.40 28.50 32.30
C ASN A 882 41.60 28.21 33.56
N PHE A 883 40.60 27.33 33.53
CA PHE A 883 39.78 27.01 34.70
C PHE A 883 40.61 26.30 35.78
N GLU A 884 40.47 26.74 37.04
CA GLU A 884 41.12 26.13 38.19
C GLU A 884 40.13 25.34 39.05
N ASN A 885 39.16 26.03 39.69
CA ASN A 885 38.25 25.43 40.68
C ASN A 885 36.99 26.28 40.90
N VAL A 886 36.01 25.73 41.64
CA VAL A 886 34.82 26.43 42.13
C VAL A 886 34.83 26.50 43.66
N TYR A 887 34.42 27.64 44.21
CA TYR A 887 34.15 27.83 45.63
C TYR A 887 32.68 28.18 45.87
N LEU A 888 32.07 27.56 46.88
CA LEU A 888 30.74 27.87 47.42
C LEU A 888 30.91 28.47 48.81
N ASP A 889 30.44 29.71 49.00
CA ASP A 889 30.57 30.46 50.26
C ASP A 889 32.00 30.45 50.82
N GLY A 890 32.99 30.57 49.91
CA GLY A 890 34.42 30.55 50.24
C GLY A 890 35.02 29.17 50.48
N LYS A 891 34.25 28.08 50.37
CA LYS A 891 34.73 26.69 50.52
C LYS A 891 34.89 26.02 49.16
N LEU A 892 36.01 25.33 48.97
CA LEU A 892 36.30 24.59 47.74
C LEU A 892 35.23 23.50 47.51
N VAL A 893 34.65 23.47 46.32
CA VAL A 893 33.71 22.43 45.89
C VAL A 893 34.49 21.24 45.37
N ASP A 894 34.11 20.02 45.80
CA ASP A 894 34.75 18.78 45.33
C ASP A 894 34.61 18.62 43.80
N PRO A 895 35.69 18.30 43.07
CA PRO A 895 35.64 18.05 41.63
C PRO A 895 34.60 16.99 41.19
N SER A 896 34.19 16.06 42.06
CA SER A 896 33.14 15.08 41.75
C SER A 896 31.73 15.69 41.65
N MET A 897 31.54 16.92 42.14
CA MET A 897 30.26 17.61 42.25
C MET A 897 29.92 18.47 41.02
N PHE A 898 30.83 18.58 40.05
CA PHE A 898 30.61 19.31 38.81
C PHE A 898 31.39 18.69 37.63
N THR A 899 30.99 19.04 36.42
CA THR A 899 31.73 18.71 35.19
C THR A 899 32.04 19.98 34.43
N VAL A 900 33.17 20.00 33.72
CA VAL A 900 33.62 21.16 32.93
C VAL A 900 33.76 20.77 31.46
N LYS A 901 33.15 21.56 30.56
CA LYS A 901 33.14 21.29 29.10
C LYS A 901 33.75 22.45 28.32
N SER A 902 34.40 22.14 27.19
CA SER A 902 35.02 23.10 26.27
C SER A 902 34.00 23.74 25.33
N GLY A 903 34.19 25.02 24.98
CA GLY A 903 33.34 25.77 24.02
C GLY A 903 32.90 27.14 24.56
N SER A 904 33.79 27.86 25.26
CA SER A 904 33.57 28.66 26.50
C SER A 904 33.41 27.75 27.72
N THR A 905 33.89 28.15 28.90
CA THR A 905 33.90 27.29 30.09
C THR A 905 32.48 27.07 30.58
N ILE A 906 31.96 25.85 30.40
CA ILE A 906 30.65 25.45 30.93
C ILE A 906 30.89 24.59 32.17
N VAL A 907 30.47 25.08 33.33
CA VAL A 907 30.49 24.35 34.61
C VAL A 907 29.08 23.87 34.92
N GLU A 908 28.86 22.56 34.87
CA GLU A 908 27.57 21.91 35.13
C GLU A 908 27.65 21.14 36.46
N PHE A 909 26.86 21.55 37.46
CA PHE A 909 26.81 20.90 38.76
C PHE A 909 25.90 19.68 38.75
N THR A 910 26.24 18.67 39.56
CA THR A 910 25.40 17.48 39.72
C THR A 910 24.07 17.84 40.40
N ASN A 911 23.04 17.04 40.14
CA ASN A 911 21.76 17.19 40.85
C ASN A 911 21.92 16.96 42.36
N GLU A 912 22.86 16.10 42.76
CA GLU A 912 23.23 15.88 44.16
C GLU A 912 23.76 17.17 44.81
N PHE A 913 24.72 17.85 44.17
CA PHE A 913 25.21 19.14 44.64
C PHE A 913 24.08 20.17 44.73
N LYS A 914 23.30 20.34 43.66
CA LYS A 914 22.18 21.30 43.61
C LYS A 914 21.17 21.09 44.74
N ASN A 915 20.81 19.85 45.02
CA ASN A 915 19.81 19.51 46.03
C ASN A 915 20.38 19.52 47.47
N SER A 916 21.70 19.47 47.63
CA SER A 916 22.38 19.59 48.93
C SER A 916 22.44 21.02 49.48
N LEU A 917 22.27 22.04 48.62
CA LEU A 917 22.31 23.45 49.02
C LEU A 917 21.18 23.78 50.01
N THR A 918 21.48 24.63 50.98
CA THR A 918 20.47 25.17 51.90
C THR A 918 19.60 26.23 51.21
N GLU A 919 18.40 26.48 51.73
CA GLU A 919 17.54 27.54 51.19
C GLU A 919 18.13 28.92 51.52
N GLY A 920 18.12 29.84 50.55
CA GLY A 920 18.68 31.18 50.70
C GLY A 920 19.77 31.53 49.69
N ASN A 921 20.49 32.62 49.97
CA ASN A 921 21.52 33.16 49.09
C ASN A 921 22.87 32.46 49.31
N HIS A 922 23.50 32.01 48.24
CA HIS A 922 24.82 31.41 48.24
C HIS A 922 25.74 32.09 47.23
N ASN A 923 26.99 32.31 47.61
CA ASN A 923 28.00 32.92 46.74
C ASN A 923 28.83 31.83 46.05
N LEU A 924 28.88 31.88 44.73
CA LEU A 924 29.74 31.02 43.91
C LEU A 924 30.88 31.85 43.33
N GLU A 925 32.10 31.31 43.44
CA GLU A 925 33.31 31.88 42.87
C GLU A 925 33.99 30.85 41.96
N PHE A 926 34.11 31.19 40.68
CA PHE A 926 34.81 30.39 39.68
C PHE A 926 36.20 30.98 39.49
N LYS A 927 37.23 30.21 39.80
CA LYS A 927 38.62 30.66 39.74
C LYS A 927 39.28 30.19 38.46
N PHE A 928 40.02 31.08 37.82
CA PHE A 928 40.80 30.83 36.62
C PHE A 928 42.23 31.33 36.82
N LYS A 929 43.18 30.80 36.05
CA LYS A 929 44.59 31.20 36.07
C LYS A 929 44.78 32.70 35.82
N ASN A 930 43.84 33.33 35.09
CA ASN A 930 43.90 34.72 34.65
C ASN A 930 42.79 35.62 35.23
N GLY A 931 41.96 35.13 36.16
CA GLY A 931 40.83 35.91 36.68
C GLY A 931 39.86 35.12 37.54
N TYR A 932 38.72 35.72 37.88
CA TYR A 932 37.64 35.04 38.58
C TYR A 932 36.28 35.55 38.12
N ALA A 933 35.24 34.75 38.33
CA ALA A 933 33.85 35.17 38.21
C ALA A 933 33.12 34.89 39.52
N LYS A 934 32.37 35.88 40.03
CA LYS A 934 31.55 35.73 41.23
C LYS A 934 30.08 35.97 40.90
N THR A 935 29.22 35.12 41.44
CA THR A 935 27.76 35.29 41.33
C THR A 935 27.09 34.79 42.60
N GLN A 936 25.88 35.27 42.86
CA GLN A 936 25.06 34.80 43.95
C GLN A 936 23.91 33.99 43.38
N ILE A 937 23.69 32.77 43.85
CA ILE A 937 22.47 32.03 43.54
C ILE A 937 21.46 32.16 44.68
N HIS A 938 20.18 32.19 44.33
CA HIS A 938 19.11 32.14 45.31
C HIS A 938 18.44 30.77 45.27
N VAL A 939 18.62 29.97 46.31
CA VAL A 939 18.10 28.60 46.39
C VAL A 939 16.71 28.62 47.00
N LEU A 940 15.73 28.09 46.27
CA LEU A 940 14.36 27.90 46.71
C LEU A 940 14.06 26.41 46.89
N ASN A 941 13.25 26.10 47.89
CA ASN A 941 12.58 24.80 47.96
C ASN A 941 11.38 24.80 47.02
N LYS A 942 11.18 23.70 46.28
CA LYS A 942 9.95 23.48 45.51
C LYS A 942 8.76 23.45 46.48
N LYS A 943 7.87 24.45 46.40
CA LYS A 943 6.61 24.43 47.15
C LYS A 943 5.78 23.25 46.67
N GLU A 944 5.42 22.35 47.57
CA GLU A 944 4.40 21.34 47.31
C GLU A 944 3.04 22.03 47.20
N ASP A 945 2.52 22.14 45.98
CA ASP A 945 1.10 22.42 45.80
C ASP A 945 0.31 21.19 46.23
N SER A 946 -0.61 21.43 47.16
CA SER A 946 -1.37 20.42 47.87
C SER A 946 -2.79 20.27 47.28
N LYS A 947 -3.19 18.98 47.14
CA LYS A 947 -4.56 18.38 47.05
C LYS A 947 -5.23 18.43 45.65
N LYS A 948 -5.89 17.37 45.14
CA LYS A 948 -6.74 16.27 45.67
C LYS A 948 -6.66 15.06 44.69
N ASP A 949 -7.03 13.80 44.94
CA ASP A 949 -7.76 13.11 46.03
C ASP A 949 -7.50 11.58 45.93
N LYS A 950 -7.53 10.91 47.10
CA LYS A 950 -8.01 9.53 47.41
C LYS A 950 -7.60 8.32 46.53
N ASN A 951 -6.76 7.44 47.08
CA ASN A 951 -7.23 6.25 47.82
C ASN A 951 -6.08 5.47 48.49
N LYS A 952 -6.34 5.02 49.73
CA LYS A 952 -5.53 4.09 50.54
C LYS A 952 -5.37 2.74 49.81
N VAL A 953 -4.24 2.05 50.07
CA VAL A 953 -4.20 0.77 50.82
C VAL A 953 -2.77 0.17 50.85
N ILE A 954 -2.26 0.04 52.09
CA ILE A 954 -1.42 -1.03 52.70
C ILE A 954 0.05 -1.21 52.24
N GLN A 955 1.01 -0.77 53.08
CA GLN A 955 1.94 -1.55 53.96
C GLN A 955 2.92 -2.47 53.18
N THR A 956 4.22 -2.60 53.49
CA THR A 956 4.94 -2.61 54.78
C THR A 956 6.47 -2.63 54.52
N LYS A 957 7.27 -2.06 55.45
CA LYS A 957 8.59 -2.56 56.01
C LYS A 957 9.71 -3.01 55.04
N GLN A 958 11.02 -2.77 55.25
CA GLN A 958 11.86 -2.20 56.31
C GLN A 958 13.34 -2.28 55.85
N LYS A 959 14.22 -1.55 56.56
CA LYS A 959 15.67 -1.79 56.82
C LYS A 959 16.76 -1.19 55.89
N ASN A 960 17.22 0.00 56.34
CA ASN A 960 18.59 0.35 56.77
C ASN A 960 19.80 -0.45 56.26
N THR A 961 20.84 0.26 55.78
CA THR A 961 22.11 0.43 56.54
C THR A 961 22.91 1.67 56.09
N LYS A 962 23.43 2.41 57.09
CA LYS A 962 24.32 3.58 57.02
C LYS A 962 25.77 3.17 56.67
N ILE A 963 26.57 4.09 56.10
CA ILE A 963 27.85 4.57 56.68
C ILE A 963 28.08 6.06 56.32
N ASN A 964 28.44 6.86 57.32
CA ASN A 964 28.76 8.30 57.33
C ASN A 964 30.17 8.63 56.80
N LYS A 965 30.35 9.86 56.30
CA LYS A 965 31.49 10.80 56.48
C LYS A 965 31.08 12.10 55.76
N GLY A 966 31.01 13.32 56.29
CA GLY A 966 31.27 13.93 57.58
C GLY A 966 31.33 15.45 57.32
N LEU A 967 30.25 16.20 57.60
CA LEU A 967 30.24 17.67 57.57
C LEU A 967 30.72 18.24 58.91
N PRO A 968 31.38 19.41 58.95
CA PRO A 968 31.41 20.26 60.12
C PRO A 968 30.25 21.28 60.16
N LYS A 969 29.80 21.51 61.39
CA LYS A 969 28.55 22.10 61.88
C LYS A 969 28.52 23.64 61.82
N THR A 970 27.31 24.17 61.65
CA THR A 970 26.93 25.59 61.82
C THR A 970 26.63 25.90 63.30
N ASN A 971 27.03 27.07 63.78
CA ASN A 971 26.53 27.64 65.04
C ASN A 971 25.85 29.00 64.77
N ILE A 972 24.53 29.06 65.06
CA ILE A 972 23.79 30.08 65.85
C ILE A 972 23.88 31.56 65.35
N SER A 973 22.84 32.39 65.19
CA SER A 973 21.41 32.45 65.55
C SER A 973 20.71 33.63 64.82
N ASN A 974 19.38 33.55 64.71
CA ASN A 974 18.36 34.58 64.42
C ASN A 974 18.72 36.09 64.58
N SER A 975 18.28 36.91 63.60
CA SER A 975 17.47 38.13 63.84
C SER A 975 16.98 38.78 62.53
N SER A 976 15.65 38.77 62.31
CA SER A 976 14.74 39.89 61.98
C SER A 976 15.12 41.08 61.05
N ILE A 977 14.11 41.56 60.30
CA ILE A 977 13.80 42.96 59.86
C ILE A 977 13.84 43.26 58.34
N LEU A 978 12.64 43.30 57.75
CA LEU A 978 11.94 44.41 57.07
C LEU A 978 12.73 45.51 56.31
N LEU A 979 12.32 45.78 55.06
CA LEU A 979 12.10 47.08 54.34
C LEU A 979 12.21 46.80 52.83
N ALA A 980 11.16 46.78 51.99
CA ALA A 980 10.19 47.82 51.60
C ALA A 980 10.79 49.01 50.83
N VAL A 981 9.96 49.54 49.90
CA VAL A 981 10.07 50.77 49.08
C VAL A 981 10.64 50.53 47.66
N THR A 982 9.79 50.19 46.67
CA THR A 982 8.98 51.05 45.74
C THR A 982 9.83 51.94 44.82
N SER A 983 9.61 52.04 43.51
CA SER A 983 8.41 52.49 42.78
C SER A 983 8.49 52.00 41.32
N LEU A 984 7.45 51.53 40.62
CA LEU A 984 6.09 52.02 40.33
C LEU A 984 6.04 53.29 39.46
N VAL A 985 5.84 53.10 38.15
CA VAL A 985 4.81 53.75 37.29
C VAL A 985 4.57 52.75 36.13
N GLY A 986 3.41 52.16 35.87
CA GLY A 986 2.03 52.57 36.13
C GLY A 986 1.40 53.10 34.83
N PHE A 987 0.87 52.21 33.98
CA PHE A 987 -0.57 52.01 33.79
C PHE A 987 -1.18 53.05 32.80
N LEU A 988 -1.73 52.67 31.63
CA LEU A 988 -3.16 52.34 31.36
C LEU A 988 -3.45 52.53 29.85
N TYR A 989 -4.49 52.04 29.16
CA TYR A 989 -5.82 51.46 29.46
C TYR A 989 -6.22 50.69 28.16
N SER A 990 -6.51 49.39 28.13
CA SER A 990 -7.73 48.64 28.47
C SER A 990 -8.92 48.65 27.46
N LYS A 991 -9.36 47.41 27.14
CA LYS A 991 -10.74 46.90 26.87
C LYS A 991 -11.37 47.27 25.51
N LYS A 992 -12.18 46.43 24.85
CA LYS A 992 -13.14 45.41 25.34
C LYS A 992 -13.68 44.53 24.19
N LYS A 993 -13.86 43.23 24.48
CA LYS A 993 -14.96 42.30 24.11
C LYS A 993 -15.41 42.15 22.64
N LYS A 994 -15.29 40.92 22.11
CA LYS A 994 -16.39 39.92 22.12
C LYS A 994 -15.82 38.51 22.10
#